data_AF-A0A931BIA1-F1
#
_entry.id   AF-A0A931BIA1-F1
#
_cell.length_a   1.000
_cell.length_b   1.000
_cell.length_c   1.000
_cell.angle_alpha   90.00
_cell.angle_beta   90.00
_cell.angle_gamma   90.00
#
_symmetry.space_group_name_H-M   'P 1'
#
loop_
_entity.id
_entity.type
_entity.pdbx_description
1 polymer ?
#
loop_
_entity_poly.entity_id
_entity_poly.type
_entity_poly.pdbx_seq_one_letter_code
_entity_poly.pdbx_strand_id
1 'polypeptide(L)'
;MKISFTLRFALLALLLFLLGKSAQAQTYDLVVDLNGSGAYRSVQAAINAAPTGRTAPFVIFIKNGKYREKITVPSNKPFLQFIGESVANTILSWNDANTPSFPGNSSSFIINASDISALNITFENTYGDAPQGLAMYITGDRVAFKNCRFLGGQDTMQLNSQAGNRSYFKECYIDGVVDFIFGAGRGLFENCIIYPRTRRDGGNGGYITAANTQPGQPYGFVFRNCIIPENRGTTTYTLGRPWQNDLGSTATDRSATKVVWLNTTMGNSIKPVGWQVWDAGTVTSVIQYAEYKSRDFSGNLVNISQRVPWSIQLADADTVNYTRAAVLGNWNPCVVLPNFCGHQDPAIAVSNFWAVKGSATAPSNLTWNSSWLIAGVQYQLFRSSSRRGTYTQLYSTTSAVASNINFGTTDPIPAPGTSYYYYVRASKAGSATHITDTLEISSTPTIFTSGTMQAFLQGGATPSAIQNLQVRAENLTGALMVTPPAGYEVSANGGSTWSGSGAPLTLPQSSTGSVASTTLSVRLNAGPVGPYASNLTLTSAGAATVNIPLTGQKQAAALPQSVVLQWWPMARSNQDSASVRPAALQASTPTLRKLVVSNGSATATIPPYSRTYGQAFAPVADGGWTTGLGGPGGNLSRTHYEQFTVAPSGSAAVRLDSLVFNAYVTGSVSNTKLAVVWSRSGFATDSADVTGGIGPGGLLLSSANGGFTTPILTTNVSSTYRLAFAGATGLTMAAGQRLTFRVYFSCGSSTVTTRFATLKNVQVKGEANVVSSTRRAAAQQLQLYPNPATAECLVLHPVAAREARIAVYSLLGQQVVQVACGNGTQQTAVSLGALAPGYYVVRYTSGAEQFAVPLHKK
;
A
#
# COMPACT_ATOMS: atom_id res chain seq x y z
N MET A 1 41.30 -83.06 -12.30
CA MET A 1 40.20 -83.00 -11.32
C MET A 1 39.25 -81.88 -11.72
N LYS A 2 38.17 -82.22 -12.43
CA LYS A 2 37.15 -81.27 -12.92
C LYS A 2 36.24 -80.92 -11.74
N ILE A 3 36.46 -79.77 -11.10
CA ILE A 3 35.45 -79.19 -10.21
C ILE A 3 34.36 -78.64 -11.13
N SER A 4 33.17 -79.23 -11.03
CA SER A 4 32.06 -79.00 -11.96
C SER A 4 31.59 -77.55 -11.92
N PHE A 5 31.12 -77.08 -13.07
CA PHE A 5 30.51 -75.76 -13.28
C PHE A 5 29.36 -75.48 -12.28
N THR A 6 28.71 -76.55 -11.80
CA THR A 6 27.67 -76.54 -10.77
C THR A 6 28.16 -76.07 -9.40
N LEU A 7 29.42 -76.35 -9.03
CA LEU A 7 29.98 -75.95 -7.73
C LEU A 7 30.32 -74.45 -7.69
N ARG A 8 30.67 -73.84 -8.83
CA ARG A 8 30.91 -72.39 -8.94
C ARG A 8 29.63 -71.58 -8.91
N PHE A 9 28.55 -72.08 -9.50
CA PHE A 9 27.23 -71.45 -9.40
C PHE A 9 26.64 -71.59 -8.00
N ALA A 10 26.84 -72.74 -7.33
CA ALA A 10 26.42 -72.92 -5.94
C ALA A 10 27.19 -72.00 -4.98
N LEU A 11 28.51 -71.81 -5.17
CA LEU A 11 29.30 -70.89 -4.34
C LEU A 11 28.94 -69.41 -4.61
N LEU A 12 28.65 -69.04 -5.85
CA LEU A 12 28.23 -67.67 -6.20
C LEU A 12 26.81 -67.36 -5.71
N ALA A 13 25.89 -68.33 -5.78
CA ALA A 13 24.56 -68.21 -5.21
C ALA A 13 24.60 -68.17 -3.67
N LEU A 14 25.48 -68.93 -3.02
CA LEU A 14 25.70 -68.89 -1.58
C LEU A 14 26.37 -67.57 -1.14
N LEU A 15 27.31 -67.01 -1.92
CA LEU A 15 27.87 -65.67 -1.70
C LEU A 15 26.84 -64.55 -1.92
N LEU A 16 25.94 -64.67 -2.92
CA LEU A 16 24.84 -63.73 -3.14
C LEU A 16 23.76 -63.84 -2.04
N PHE A 17 23.56 -65.02 -1.45
CA PHE A 17 22.70 -65.20 -0.27
C PHE A 17 23.34 -64.65 1.03
N LEU A 18 24.67 -64.75 1.16
CA LEU A 18 25.43 -64.23 2.31
C LEU A 18 25.77 -62.73 2.21
N LEU A 19 25.67 -62.13 1.02
CA LEU A 19 25.75 -60.67 0.77
C LEU A 19 24.39 -59.97 0.89
N GLY A 20 23.32 -60.70 1.19
CA GLY A 20 22.12 -60.13 1.76
C GLY A 20 22.47 -59.56 3.13
N LYS A 21 23.01 -58.33 3.17
CA LYS A 21 22.95 -57.49 4.36
C LYS A 21 21.51 -57.62 4.85
N SER A 22 21.35 -58.16 6.05
CA SER A 22 20.15 -58.02 6.84
C SER A 22 19.94 -56.52 7.08
N ALA A 23 19.44 -55.84 6.05
CA ALA A 23 18.60 -54.67 6.23
C ALA A 23 17.41 -55.24 6.99
N GLN A 24 17.46 -55.09 8.31
CA GLN A 24 16.31 -55.29 9.15
C GLN A 24 15.21 -54.43 8.54
N ALA A 25 14.27 -55.06 7.83
CA ALA A 25 13.20 -54.35 7.15
C ALA A 25 12.49 -53.55 8.24
N GLN A 26 12.65 -52.22 8.20
CA GLN A 26 11.98 -51.36 9.15
C GLN A 26 10.49 -51.52 8.89
N THR A 27 9.79 -52.22 9.77
CA THR A 27 8.34 -52.42 9.64
C THR A 27 7.67 -51.09 9.94
N TYR A 28 7.05 -50.51 8.91
CA TYR A 28 6.21 -49.31 9.03
C TYR A 28 4.76 -49.74 9.26
N ASP A 29 4.06 -49.08 10.16
CA ASP A 29 2.64 -49.37 10.41
C ASP A 29 1.76 -48.84 9.26
N LEU A 30 2.11 -47.69 8.68
CA LEU A 30 1.46 -47.12 7.49
C LEU A 30 2.48 -46.55 6.50
N VAL A 31 2.13 -46.63 5.22
CA VAL A 31 2.86 -45.97 4.13
C VAL A 31 1.94 -44.96 3.44
N VAL A 32 2.40 -43.72 3.31
CA VAL A 32 1.76 -42.66 2.54
C VAL A 32 2.53 -42.49 1.23
N ASP A 33 1.79 -42.46 0.12
CA ASP A 33 2.35 -42.16 -1.19
C ASP A 33 1.36 -41.36 -2.03
N LEU A 34 1.76 -40.16 -2.43
CA LEU A 34 0.99 -39.26 -3.29
C LEU A 34 0.54 -39.94 -4.60
N ASN A 35 1.35 -40.87 -5.12
CA ASN A 35 1.06 -41.59 -6.37
C ASN A 35 0.14 -42.81 -6.18
N GLY A 36 -0.20 -43.17 -4.94
CA GLY A 36 -1.18 -44.20 -4.62
C GLY A 36 -0.64 -45.61 -4.44
N SER A 37 0.68 -45.81 -4.30
CA SER A 37 1.26 -47.13 -3.95
C SER A 37 1.32 -47.41 -2.44
N GLY A 38 0.87 -46.45 -1.62
CA GLY A 38 0.74 -46.58 -0.16
C GLY A 38 -0.70 -46.80 0.28
N ALA A 39 -0.91 -47.00 1.58
CA ALA A 39 -2.25 -47.13 2.18
C ALA A 39 -3.07 -45.84 2.06
N TYR A 40 -2.40 -44.68 2.05
CA TYR A 40 -3.03 -43.37 1.91
C TYR A 40 -2.26 -42.49 0.92
N ARG A 41 -2.97 -41.55 0.29
CA ARG A 41 -2.39 -40.50 -0.58
C ARG A 41 -2.11 -39.19 0.14
N SER A 42 -2.59 -39.05 1.37
CA SER A 42 -2.41 -37.86 2.21
C SER A 42 -1.94 -38.24 3.60
N VAL A 43 -1.16 -37.36 4.22
CA VAL A 43 -0.59 -37.55 5.55
C VAL A 43 -1.69 -37.36 6.61
N GLN A 44 -2.60 -36.41 6.41
CA GLN A 44 -3.73 -36.23 7.34
C GLN A 44 -4.61 -37.48 7.41
N ALA A 45 -4.86 -38.17 6.30
CA ALA A 45 -5.65 -39.40 6.31
C ALA A 45 -4.95 -40.53 7.10
N ALA A 46 -3.62 -40.65 6.96
CA ALA A 46 -2.85 -41.61 7.74
C ALA A 46 -2.86 -41.30 9.26
N ILE A 47 -2.77 -40.02 9.63
CA ILE A 47 -2.91 -39.59 11.04
C ILE A 47 -4.31 -39.92 11.59
N ASN A 48 -5.35 -39.67 10.80
CA ASN A 48 -6.72 -39.97 11.20
C ASN A 48 -6.90 -41.48 11.46
N ALA A 49 -6.29 -42.32 10.61
CA ALA A 49 -6.36 -43.77 10.70
C ALA A 49 -5.51 -44.39 11.81
N ALA A 50 -4.42 -43.75 12.24
CA ALA A 50 -3.57 -44.26 13.33
C ALA A 50 -4.38 -44.45 14.64
N PRO A 51 -4.11 -45.45 15.48
CA PRO A 51 -4.86 -45.64 16.73
C PRO A 51 -4.74 -44.45 17.69
N THR A 52 -5.80 -44.15 18.44
CA THR A 52 -5.79 -43.13 19.51
C THR A 52 -5.23 -43.68 20.82
N GLY A 53 -4.69 -42.80 21.68
CA GLY A 53 -4.33 -43.15 23.07
C GLY A 53 -3.19 -44.15 23.19
N ARG A 54 -2.32 -44.23 22.17
CA ARG A 54 -1.19 -45.15 22.18
C ARG A 54 -0.20 -44.86 23.31
N THR A 55 0.50 -45.91 23.72
CA THR A 55 1.59 -45.87 24.71
C THR A 55 2.93 -46.35 24.14
N ALA A 56 2.96 -46.63 22.84
CA ALA A 56 4.12 -47.13 22.11
C ALA A 56 4.16 -46.52 20.70
N PRO A 57 5.32 -46.52 20.00
CA PRO A 57 5.48 -45.94 18.66
C PRO A 57 4.54 -46.48 17.58
N PHE A 58 3.95 -45.61 16.77
CA PHE A 58 3.25 -45.94 15.53
C PHE A 58 3.90 -45.20 14.35
N VAL A 59 4.48 -45.94 13.41
CA VAL A 59 5.38 -45.43 12.40
C VAL A 59 4.66 -45.22 11.07
N ILE A 60 4.59 -43.97 10.64
CA ILE A 60 4.05 -43.55 9.34
C ILE A 60 5.23 -43.20 8.43
N PHE A 61 5.48 -44.03 7.43
CA PHE A 61 6.45 -43.75 6.37
C PHE A 61 5.80 -42.92 5.26
N ILE A 62 6.46 -41.85 4.82
CA ILE A 62 5.94 -40.91 3.83
C ILE A 62 6.90 -40.90 2.64
N LYS A 63 6.43 -41.36 1.49
CA LYS A 63 7.21 -41.36 0.25
C LYS A 63 7.45 -39.95 -0.27
N ASN A 64 8.48 -39.82 -1.10
CA ASN A 64 8.82 -38.57 -1.79
C ASN A 64 7.61 -37.98 -2.54
N GLY A 65 7.41 -36.69 -2.37
CA GLY A 65 6.28 -35.93 -2.89
C GLY A 65 6.10 -34.62 -2.14
N LYS A 66 5.49 -33.64 -2.81
CA LYS A 66 5.05 -32.38 -2.18
C LYS A 66 3.56 -32.48 -1.85
N TYR A 67 3.28 -32.79 -0.58
CA TYR A 67 1.93 -32.92 -0.03
C TYR A 67 1.39 -31.53 0.33
N ARG A 68 0.46 -31.03 -0.49
CA ARG A 68 -0.19 -29.72 -0.29
C ARG A 68 -1.45 -29.85 0.55
N GLU A 69 -1.30 -29.81 1.87
CA GLU A 69 -2.41 -29.93 2.83
C GLU A 69 -2.04 -29.25 4.17
N LYS A 70 -3.06 -28.77 4.91
CA LYS A 70 -2.89 -28.40 6.33
C LYS A 70 -3.00 -29.66 7.18
N ILE A 71 -2.02 -29.90 8.03
CA ILE A 71 -1.94 -31.14 8.82
C ILE A 71 -2.02 -30.81 10.32
N THR A 72 -2.83 -31.57 11.04
CA THR A 72 -2.94 -31.51 12.50
C THR A 72 -2.81 -32.90 13.10
N VAL A 73 -1.87 -33.06 14.02
CA VAL A 73 -1.76 -34.20 14.93
C VAL A 73 -2.56 -33.86 16.20
N PRO A 74 -3.77 -34.39 16.38
CA PRO A 74 -4.60 -34.08 17.54
C PRO A 74 -4.01 -34.69 18.82
N SER A 75 -4.26 -34.07 19.97
CA SER A 75 -3.65 -34.44 21.26
C SER A 75 -3.87 -35.88 21.71
N ASN A 76 -4.93 -36.54 21.22
CA ASN A 76 -5.26 -37.93 21.49
C ASN A 76 -4.50 -38.95 20.60
N LYS A 77 -3.53 -38.51 19.79
CA LYS A 77 -2.68 -39.38 18.95
C LYS A 77 -1.19 -39.28 19.37
N PRO A 78 -0.83 -39.64 20.62
CA PRO A 78 0.57 -39.64 21.04
C PRO A 78 1.36 -40.77 20.36
N PHE A 79 2.69 -40.71 20.44
CA PHE A 79 3.61 -41.74 19.93
C PHE A 79 3.59 -41.96 18.40
N LEU A 80 3.12 -41.00 17.60
CA LEU A 80 3.30 -41.07 16.15
C LEU A 80 4.75 -40.74 15.76
N GLN A 81 5.29 -41.53 14.84
CA GLN A 81 6.62 -41.33 14.27
C GLN A 81 6.51 -41.18 12.76
N PHE A 82 6.89 -40.03 12.24
CA PHE A 82 6.88 -39.74 10.82
C PHE A 82 8.28 -39.94 10.23
N ILE A 83 8.40 -40.77 9.21
CA ILE A 83 9.69 -41.02 8.52
C ILE A 83 9.50 -40.69 7.05
N GLY A 84 10.13 -39.61 6.59
CA GLY A 84 10.18 -39.28 5.17
C GLY A 84 11.20 -40.13 4.43
N GLU A 85 10.91 -40.43 3.18
CA GLU A 85 11.83 -41.13 2.28
C GLU A 85 13.08 -40.30 2.00
N SER A 86 12.95 -38.97 1.92
CA SER A 86 14.09 -38.06 1.88
C SER A 86 13.72 -36.66 2.37
N VAL A 87 14.63 -36.05 3.11
CA VAL A 87 14.48 -34.64 3.54
C VAL A 87 14.36 -33.69 2.35
N ALA A 88 14.99 -34.02 1.22
CA ALA A 88 14.98 -33.21 0.01
C ALA A 88 13.61 -33.21 -0.69
N ASN A 89 12.94 -34.37 -0.77
CA ASN A 89 11.77 -34.54 -1.63
C ASN A 89 10.48 -34.94 -0.89
N THR A 90 10.51 -35.25 0.41
CA THR A 90 9.30 -35.44 1.23
C THR A 90 8.94 -34.10 1.88
N ILE A 91 7.99 -33.37 1.29
CA ILE A 91 7.68 -31.97 1.63
C ILE A 91 6.20 -31.86 2.01
N LEU A 92 5.93 -31.40 3.22
CA LEU A 92 4.60 -31.06 3.72
C LEU A 92 4.44 -29.54 3.64
N SER A 93 3.53 -29.07 2.79
CA SER A 93 3.51 -27.67 2.34
C SER A 93 2.11 -27.06 2.36
N TRP A 94 2.01 -25.83 2.85
CA TRP A 94 0.82 -24.99 2.67
C TRP A 94 1.22 -23.52 2.38
N ASN A 95 0.24 -22.62 2.23
CA ASN A 95 0.48 -21.23 1.82
C ASN A 95 -0.48 -20.23 2.47
N ASP A 96 -0.60 -20.27 3.79
CA ASP A 96 -1.55 -19.46 4.55
C ASP A 96 -0.83 -18.45 5.46
N ALA A 97 -1.50 -17.34 5.77
CA ALA A 97 -0.98 -16.32 6.68
C ALA A 97 -2.06 -15.71 7.56
N ASN A 98 -1.61 -15.16 8.69
CA ASN A 98 -2.49 -14.46 9.61
C ASN A 98 -2.84 -13.09 9.00
N THR A 99 -4.08 -12.94 8.56
CA THR A 99 -4.60 -11.71 7.95
C THR A 99 -5.88 -11.28 8.66
N PRO A 100 -6.32 -10.00 8.55
CA PRO A 100 -7.63 -9.59 9.05
C PRO A 100 -8.78 -10.44 8.49
N SER A 101 -8.62 -10.98 7.28
CA SER A 101 -9.58 -11.86 6.61
C SER A 101 -9.49 -13.33 7.07
N PHE A 102 -8.38 -13.75 7.66
CA PHE A 102 -8.13 -15.11 8.17
C PHE A 102 -7.37 -15.06 9.50
N PRO A 103 -8.03 -14.61 10.59
CA PRO A 103 -7.37 -14.53 11.89
C PRO A 103 -7.18 -15.93 12.49
N GLY A 104 -5.97 -16.23 12.96
CA GLY A 104 -5.76 -17.20 14.04
C GLY A 104 -5.28 -18.62 13.71
N ASN A 105 -5.02 -19.00 12.45
CA ASN A 105 -4.26 -20.23 12.18
C ASN A 105 -3.60 -20.28 10.79
N SER A 106 -2.37 -19.78 10.66
CA SER A 106 -1.58 -19.86 9.42
C SER A 106 -0.69 -21.11 9.31
N SER A 107 -0.76 -22.03 10.27
CA SER A 107 0.16 -23.16 10.36
C SER A 107 -0.06 -24.22 9.28
N SER A 108 1.02 -24.65 8.65
CA SER A 108 1.01 -25.77 7.70
C SER A 108 0.96 -27.12 8.41
N PHE A 109 1.69 -27.28 9.51
CA PHE A 109 1.72 -28.48 10.34
C PHE A 109 1.57 -28.15 11.83
N ILE A 110 0.61 -28.80 12.49
CA ILE A 110 0.26 -28.59 13.91
C ILE A 110 0.47 -29.89 14.69
N ILE A 111 1.20 -29.83 15.80
CA ILE A 111 1.42 -30.94 16.72
C ILE A 111 0.84 -30.63 18.09
N ASN A 112 -0.32 -31.20 18.39
CA ASN A 112 -0.96 -31.09 19.70
C ASN A 112 -0.70 -32.30 20.62
N ALA A 113 -0.15 -33.39 20.08
CA ALA A 113 0.15 -34.60 20.85
C ALA A 113 1.58 -34.62 21.37
N SER A 114 1.78 -35.37 22.46
CA SER A 114 3.09 -35.66 23.04
C SER A 114 3.73 -36.90 22.42
N ASP A 115 5.04 -37.07 22.65
CA ASP A 115 5.83 -38.24 22.20
C ASP A 115 5.88 -38.40 20.68
N ILE A 116 5.92 -37.28 19.95
CA ILE A 116 5.94 -37.27 18.49
C ILE A 116 7.39 -37.21 17.99
N SER A 117 7.69 -37.91 16.90
CA SER A 117 8.95 -37.68 16.19
C SER A 117 8.80 -37.57 14.68
N ALA A 118 9.66 -36.78 14.05
CA ALA A 118 9.76 -36.72 12.59
C ALA A 118 11.22 -36.79 12.13
N LEU A 119 11.47 -37.56 11.07
CA LEU A 119 12.78 -37.74 10.47
C LEU A 119 12.70 -37.57 8.96
N ASN A 120 13.72 -36.92 8.37
CA ASN A 120 13.86 -36.80 6.92
C ASN A 120 12.66 -36.13 6.22
N ILE A 121 12.07 -35.11 6.84
CA ILE A 121 10.87 -34.40 6.32
C ILE A 121 11.11 -32.90 6.23
N THR A 122 10.56 -32.26 5.21
CA THR A 122 10.45 -30.80 5.10
C THR A 122 9.05 -30.33 5.49
N PHE A 123 8.97 -29.34 6.38
CA PHE A 123 7.76 -28.58 6.69
C PHE A 123 7.90 -27.19 6.08
N GLU A 124 6.94 -26.76 5.26
CA GLU A 124 7.05 -25.54 4.46
C GLU A 124 5.77 -24.71 4.54
N ASN A 125 5.91 -23.40 4.76
CA ASN A 125 4.88 -22.41 4.42
C ASN A 125 5.38 -21.50 3.30
N THR A 126 4.66 -21.47 2.18
CA THR A 126 5.03 -20.73 0.96
C THR A 126 4.37 -19.35 0.83
N TYR A 127 3.69 -18.85 1.86
CA TYR A 127 2.94 -17.58 1.77
C TYR A 127 3.84 -16.38 1.41
N GLY A 128 5.00 -16.26 2.04
CA GLY A 128 5.93 -15.16 1.79
C GLY A 128 6.57 -14.64 3.08
N ASP A 129 7.23 -13.50 3.00
CA ASP A 129 8.01 -12.92 4.11
C ASP A 129 7.13 -12.22 5.15
N ALA A 130 5.94 -11.77 4.78
CA ALA A 130 4.95 -11.15 5.66
C ALA A 130 3.54 -11.17 5.02
N PRO A 131 2.45 -11.12 5.82
CA PRO A 131 2.39 -11.31 7.28
C PRO A 131 2.76 -12.73 7.74
N GLN A 132 2.60 -13.02 9.05
CA GLN A 132 2.99 -14.25 9.73
C GLN A 132 2.43 -15.52 9.06
N GLY A 133 3.32 -16.46 8.70
CA GLY A 133 2.96 -17.70 8.02
C GLY A 133 3.74 -18.91 8.56
N LEU A 134 3.12 -19.66 9.47
CA LEU A 134 3.79 -20.75 10.20
C LEU A 134 3.96 -21.99 9.32
N ALA A 135 5.16 -22.55 9.27
CA ALA A 135 5.42 -23.90 8.77
C ALA A 135 5.10 -24.96 9.82
N MET A 136 5.40 -24.67 11.10
CA MET A 136 5.25 -25.59 12.21
C MET A 136 4.71 -24.90 13.47
N TYR A 137 3.77 -25.56 14.14
CA TYR A 137 3.20 -25.13 15.42
C TYR A 137 3.12 -26.33 16.38
N ILE A 138 3.76 -26.22 17.55
CA ILE A 138 3.91 -27.33 18.50
C ILE A 138 3.37 -26.92 19.86
N THR A 139 2.43 -27.70 20.41
CA THR A 139 1.96 -27.56 21.79
C THR A 139 2.27 -28.80 22.64
N GLY A 140 2.50 -29.97 22.04
CA GLY A 140 2.80 -31.22 22.74
C GLY A 140 4.18 -31.27 23.43
N ASP A 141 4.33 -32.18 24.39
CA ASP A 141 5.61 -32.44 25.11
C ASP A 141 6.36 -33.62 24.48
N ARG A 142 7.69 -33.61 24.59
CA ARG A 142 8.57 -34.67 24.05
C ARG A 142 8.45 -34.85 22.53
N VAL A 143 8.54 -33.74 21.80
CA VAL A 143 8.51 -33.73 20.33
C VAL A 143 9.92 -33.66 19.76
N ALA A 144 10.33 -34.63 18.92
CA ALA A 144 11.70 -34.75 18.42
C ALA A 144 11.80 -34.71 16.88
N PHE A 145 12.73 -33.93 16.36
CA PHE A 145 13.00 -33.82 14.93
C PHE A 145 14.46 -34.15 14.63
N LYS A 146 14.69 -34.96 13.59
CA LYS A 146 16.05 -35.26 13.09
C LYS A 146 16.13 -35.09 11.58
N ASN A 147 17.14 -34.38 11.10
CA ASN A 147 17.36 -34.18 9.66
C ASN A 147 16.07 -33.67 8.96
N CYS A 148 15.46 -32.66 9.55
CA CYS A 148 14.25 -32.02 9.04
C CYS A 148 14.55 -30.61 8.54
N ARG A 149 13.72 -30.11 7.61
CA ARG A 149 13.76 -28.71 7.16
C ARG A 149 12.48 -27.99 7.61
N PHE A 150 12.63 -26.75 8.06
CA PHE A 150 11.53 -25.86 8.39
C PHE A 150 11.71 -24.60 7.55
N LEU A 151 10.83 -24.42 6.56
CA LEU A 151 10.96 -23.40 5.53
C LEU A 151 9.82 -22.39 5.63
N GLY A 152 10.14 -21.10 5.72
CA GLY A 152 9.11 -20.08 5.88
C GLY A 152 9.59 -18.65 5.73
N GLY A 153 8.71 -17.71 6.10
CA GLY A 153 8.97 -16.28 6.14
C GLY A 153 8.98 -15.76 7.58
N GLN A 154 8.05 -14.87 7.89
CA GLN A 154 7.82 -14.44 9.26
C GLN A 154 7.12 -15.57 10.05
N ASP A 155 7.58 -15.80 11.28
CA ASP A 155 7.03 -16.77 12.23
C ASP A 155 7.09 -18.23 11.72
N THR A 156 8.18 -18.68 11.08
CA THR A 156 8.30 -20.05 10.52
C THR A 156 7.91 -21.15 11.51
N MET A 157 8.37 -21.10 12.76
CA MET A 157 8.13 -22.15 13.75
C MET A 157 7.76 -21.60 15.13
N GLN A 158 6.62 -22.06 15.65
CA GLN A 158 6.16 -21.75 17.00
C GLN A 158 6.26 -22.95 17.94
N LEU A 159 7.00 -22.79 19.04
CA LEU A 159 6.94 -23.68 20.19
C LEU A 159 5.93 -23.11 21.19
N ASN A 160 4.64 -23.38 20.99
CA ASN A 160 3.56 -22.76 21.76
C ASN A 160 3.16 -23.58 23.00
N SER A 161 3.90 -23.43 24.09
CA SER A 161 3.51 -24.03 25.37
C SER A 161 3.93 -23.17 26.56
N GLN A 162 2.97 -22.51 27.20
CA GLN A 162 3.20 -21.81 28.48
C GLN A 162 3.57 -22.75 29.63
N ALA A 163 3.32 -24.06 29.51
CA ALA A 163 3.76 -25.08 30.45
C ALA A 163 5.25 -25.51 30.28
N GLY A 164 5.95 -24.97 29.28
CA GLY A 164 7.37 -25.28 29.03
C GLY A 164 7.61 -26.68 28.45
N ASN A 165 6.66 -27.21 27.67
CA ASN A 165 6.76 -28.49 26.96
C ASN A 165 8.01 -28.54 26.08
N ARG A 166 8.60 -29.73 25.99
CA ARG A 166 9.94 -29.96 25.47
C ARG A 166 9.91 -30.37 24.00
N SER A 167 10.79 -29.75 23.21
CA SER A 167 11.07 -30.12 21.84
C SER A 167 12.58 -30.27 21.61
N TYR A 168 12.98 -31.24 20.81
CA TYR A 168 14.39 -31.51 20.46
C TYR A 168 14.57 -31.50 18.94
N PHE A 169 15.56 -30.76 18.46
CA PHE A 169 15.89 -30.64 17.05
C PHE A 169 17.36 -31.03 16.86
N LYS A 170 17.61 -32.07 16.06
CA LYS A 170 18.97 -32.58 15.77
C LYS A 170 19.23 -32.54 14.28
N GLU A 171 20.30 -31.86 13.88
CA GLU A 171 20.72 -31.81 12.45
C GLU A 171 19.62 -31.26 11.53
N CYS A 172 18.80 -30.34 12.04
CA CYS A 172 17.74 -29.69 11.28
C CYS A 172 18.27 -28.44 10.56
N TYR A 173 17.59 -28.06 9.48
CA TYR A 173 17.74 -26.76 8.82
C TYR A 173 16.47 -25.93 9.06
N ILE A 174 16.62 -24.73 9.58
CA ILE A 174 15.50 -23.83 9.88
C ILE A 174 15.79 -22.49 9.22
N ASP A 175 14.89 -22.03 8.35
CA ASP A 175 14.99 -20.69 7.76
C ASP A 175 13.75 -19.83 7.99
N GLY A 176 13.94 -18.53 7.80
CA GLY A 176 12.88 -17.52 7.92
C GLY A 176 13.46 -16.13 7.95
N VAL A 177 12.61 -15.14 8.27
CA VAL A 177 13.00 -13.72 8.26
C VAL A 177 12.75 -12.97 9.57
N VAL A 178 11.52 -12.92 10.06
CA VAL A 178 11.16 -12.19 11.29
C VAL A 178 10.64 -13.21 12.28
N ASP A 179 11.19 -13.21 13.49
CA ASP A 179 10.75 -14.04 14.62
C ASP A 179 10.59 -15.53 14.26
N PHE A 180 11.44 -16.04 13.37
CA PHE A 180 11.13 -17.32 12.71
C PHE A 180 11.26 -18.55 13.61
N ILE A 181 11.81 -18.40 14.82
CA ILE A 181 11.71 -19.35 15.93
C ILE A 181 11.13 -18.61 17.14
N PHE A 182 9.87 -18.85 17.47
CA PHE A 182 9.18 -18.09 18.53
C PHE A 182 8.31 -18.95 19.43
N GLY A 183 7.86 -18.38 20.55
CA GLY A 183 6.98 -19.07 21.51
C GLY A 183 7.58 -19.33 22.88
N ALA A 184 6.77 -19.99 23.71
CA ALA A 184 6.98 -20.13 25.16
C ALA A 184 7.52 -21.51 25.56
N GLY A 185 7.58 -22.44 24.61
CA GLY A 185 8.04 -23.81 24.84
C GLY A 185 9.54 -23.92 25.08
N ARG A 186 9.98 -25.10 25.50
CA ARG A 186 11.39 -25.42 25.75
C ARG A 186 11.98 -26.14 24.54
N GLY A 187 12.88 -25.48 23.82
CA GLY A 187 13.50 -26.03 22.60
C GLY A 187 15.00 -26.27 22.77
N LEU A 188 15.47 -27.49 22.51
CA LEU A 188 16.90 -27.79 22.36
C LEU A 188 17.24 -28.05 20.89
N PHE A 189 18.07 -27.19 20.31
CA PHE A 189 18.56 -27.27 18.94
C PHE A 189 20.03 -27.70 18.96
N GLU A 190 20.37 -28.83 18.34
CA GLU A 190 21.72 -29.38 18.39
C GLU A 190 22.21 -29.70 16.97
N ASN A 191 23.40 -29.20 16.63
CA ASN A 191 24.02 -29.34 15.30
C ASN A 191 23.09 -28.88 14.15
N CYS A 192 22.26 -27.87 14.38
CA CYS A 192 21.31 -27.37 13.39
C CYS A 192 21.92 -26.23 12.56
N ILE A 193 21.45 -26.07 11.33
CA ILE A 193 21.69 -24.89 10.49
C ILE A 193 20.51 -23.94 10.69
N ILE A 194 20.79 -22.74 11.19
CA ILE A 194 19.80 -21.69 11.39
C ILE A 194 20.08 -20.62 10.33
N TYR A 195 19.30 -20.58 9.26
CA TYR A 195 19.57 -19.77 8.07
C TYR A 195 18.71 -18.49 8.06
N PRO A 196 19.25 -17.32 8.45
CA PRO A 196 18.54 -16.05 8.45
C PRO A 196 18.43 -15.49 7.01
N ARG A 197 17.32 -15.75 6.34
CA ARG A 197 17.21 -15.55 4.88
C ARG A 197 17.27 -14.08 4.45
N THR A 198 17.78 -13.81 3.25
CA THR A 198 17.59 -12.48 2.63
C THR A 198 16.10 -12.21 2.42
N ARG A 199 15.62 -11.07 2.95
CA ARG A 199 14.22 -10.64 2.81
C ARG A 199 13.90 -10.27 1.36
N ARG A 200 12.80 -10.82 0.87
CA ARG A 200 12.22 -10.65 -0.47
C ARG A 200 11.24 -9.49 -0.53
N ASP A 201 10.71 -9.06 0.61
CA ASP A 201 9.81 -7.92 0.74
C ASP A 201 10.52 -6.55 0.85
N GLY A 202 11.85 -6.54 0.70
CA GLY A 202 12.67 -5.32 0.78
C GLY A 202 13.00 -4.85 2.18
N GLY A 203 12.65 -5.60 3.23
CA GLY A 203 13.05 -5.26 4.60
C GLY A 203 14.55 -5.49 4.86
N ASN A 204 15.19 -4.57 5.59
CA ASN A 204 16.64 -4.61 5.84
C ASN A 204 17.04 -5.32 7.14
N GLY A 205 16.06 -5.83 7.91
CA GLY A 205 16.28 -6.41 9.24
C GLY A 205 15.38 -7.60 9.55
N GLY A 206 15.87 -8.49 10.41
CA GLY A 206 15.15 -9.64 10.94
C GLY A 206 15.58 -10.05 12.35
N TYR A 207 14.90 -11.04 12.91
CA TYR A 207 15.14 -11.58 14.24
C TYR A 207 15.10 -13.09 14.16
N ILE A 208 16.13 -13.77 14.66
CA ILE A 208 16.15 -15.24 14.63
C ILE A 208 15.14 -15.81 15.62
N THR A 209 15.16 -15.30 16.86
CA THR A 209 14.27 -15.77 17.91
C THR A 209 13.35 -14.68 18.45
N ALA A 210 12.15 -15.09 18.85
CA ALA A 210 11.23 -14.29 19.66
C ALA A 210 10.61 -15.15 20.77
N ALA A 211 11.41 -15.45 21.80
CA ALA A 211 10.96 -16.24 22.93
C ALA A 211 9.97 -15.45 23.80
N ASN A 212 8.93 -16.11 24.32
CA ASN A 212 8.07 -15.61 25.41
C ASN A 212 8.02 -16.61 26.58
N THR A 213 9.22 -17.08 26.98
CA THR A 213 9.40 -18.01 28.11
C THR A 213 8.72 -17.47 29.38
N GLN A 214 7.90 -18.30 30.02
CA GLN A 214 7.12 -17.88 31.18
C GLN A 214 7.99 -17.78 32.44
N PRO A 215 7.67 -16.88 33.39
CA PRO A 215 8.31 -16.84 34.70
C PRO A 215 8.33 -18.22 35.39
N GLY A 216 9.44 -18.55 36.05
CA GLY A 216 9.62 -19.84 36.73
C GLY A 216 10.04 -21.01 35.83
N GLN A 217 9.94 -20.91 34.50
CA GLN A 217 10.47 -21.95 33.63
C GLN A 217 12.02 -21.93 33.64
N PRO A 218 12.68 -23.10 33.79
CA PRO A 218 14.14 -23.13 33.90
C PRO A 218 14.84 -22.80 32.57
N TYR A 219 14.23 -23.16 31.43
CA TYR A 219 14.81 -23.01 30.09
C TYR A 219 13.77 -22.52 29.08
N GLY A 220 14.22 -21.75 28.09
CA GLY A 220 13.50 -21.41 26.87
C GLY A 220 14.13 -22.11 25.67
N PHE A 221 14.77 -21.35 24.79
CA PHE A 221 15.49 -21.90 23.64
C PHE A 221 16.99 -22.05 23.89
N VAL A 222 17.53 -23.22 23.60
CA VAL A 222 18.96 -23.54 23.75
C VAL A 222 19.50 -24.07 22.43
N PHE A 223 20.50 -23.39 21.88
CA PHE A 223 21.16 -23.75 20.62
C PHE A 223 22.59 -24.21 20.94
N ARG A 224 22.93 -25.43 20.55
CA ARG A 224 24.23 -26.06 20.81
C ARG A 224 24.89 -26.49 19.51
N ASN A 225 26.12 -26.06 19.30
CA ASN A 225 26.93 -26.40 18.13
C ASN A 225 26.19 -26.13 16.81
N CYS A 226 25.36 -25.08 16.79
CA CYS A 226 24.60 -24.69 15.61
C CYS A 226 25.47 -23.84 14.68
N ILE A 227 25.02 -23.66 13.44
CA ILE A 227 25.67 -22.79 12.46
C ILE A 227 24.63 -21.78 11.96
N ILE A 228 24.98 -20.51 12.04
CA ILE A 228 24.26 -19.39 11.44
C ILE A 228 25.11 -18.89 10.27
N PRO A 229 24.90 -19.37 9.04
CA PRO A 229 25.66 -18.92 7.89
C PRO A 229 25.29 -17.51 7.45
N GLU A 230 26.16 -16.91 6.64
CA GLU A 230 25.88 -15.67 5.93
C GLU A 230 24.66 -15.84 5.02
N ASN A 231 23.82 -14.80 4.91
CA ASN A 231 22.86 -14.72 3.82
C ASN A 231 23.50 -14.06 2.59
N ARG A 232 22.72 -13.44 1.70
CA ARG A 232 23.27 -12.81 0.48
C ARG A 232 23.75 -11.37 0.70
N GLY A 233 23.91 -10.94 1.95
CA GLY A 233 24.56 -9.69 2.36
C GLY A 233 23.65 -8.46 2.44
N THR A 234 22.33 -8.62 2.31
CA THR A 234 21.38 -7.48 2.23
C THR A 234 20.44 -7.35 3.44
N THR A 235 20.32 -8.38 4.27
CA THR A 235 19.45 -8.37 5.45
C THR A 235 20.29 -8.67 6.68
N THR A 236 20.18 -7.83 7.71
CA THR A 236 20.91 -8.00 8.97
C THR A 236 20.01 -8.52 10.08
N TYR A 237 20.57 -9.27 11.02
CA TYR A 237 19.80 -10.01 12.02
C TYR A 237 20.29 -9.74 13.43
N THR A 238 19.37 -9.81 14.39
CA THR A 238 19.73 -10.07 15.79
C THR A 238 19.40 -11.52 16.14
N LEU A 239 20.11 -12.06 17.12
CA LEU A 239 19.92 -13.39 17.68
C LEU A 239 18.52 -13.55 18.29
N GLY A 240 17.93 -12.46 18.77
CA GLY A 240 16.52 -12.44 19.16
C GLY A 240 16.04 -11.15 19.80
N ARG A 241 14.73 -11.15 20.07
CA ARG A 241 14.02 -10.12 20.83
C ARG A 241 12.98 -10.74 21.79
N PRO A 242 12.60 -10.06 22.89
CA PRO A 242 11.80 -10.66 23.95
C PRO A 242 10.28 -10.46 23.73
N TRP A 243 9.62 -11.40 23.04
CA TRP A 243 8.19 -11.30 22.77
C TRP A 243 7.37 -11.28 24.06
N GLN A 244 6.37 -10.40 24.14
CA GLN A 244 5.52 -10.18 25.33
C GLN A 244 6.31 -9.78 26.59
N ASN A 245 7.45 -9.11 26.39
CA ASN A 245 8.12 -8.28 27.41
C ASN A 245 8.06 -6.82 26.93
N ASP A 246 6.84 -6.26 27.00
CA ASP A 246 6.45 -5.00 26.36
C ASP A 246 5.68 -4.07 27.31
N LEU A 247 5.42 -2.83 26.85
CA LEU A 247 4.67 -1.83 27.62
C LEU A 247 3.23 -2.26 27.99
N GLY A 248 2.61 -3.14 27.21
CA GLY A 248 1.23 -3.58 27.40
C GLY A 248 1.08 -4.69 28.44
N SER A 249 2.18 -5.36 28.80
CA SER A 249 2.23 -6.41 29.82
C SER A 249 2.52 -5.82 31.20
N THR A 250 1.80 -6.26 32.24
CA THR A 250 2.12 -5.85 33.62
C THR A 250 3.53 -6.33 33.98
N ALA A 251 4.25 -5.59 34.84
CA ALA A 251 5.65 -5.93 35.16
C ALA A 251 5.84 -7.34 35.73
N THR A 252 4.82 -7.89 36.41
CA THR A 252 4.81 -9.26 36.96
C THR A 252 4.46 -10.33 35.92
N ASP A 253 3.72 -9.97 34.88
CA ASP A 253 3.28 -10.90 33.83
C ASP A 253 4.21 -10.89 32.60
N ARG A 254 5.21 -9.98 32.59
CA ARG A 254 6.21 -9.92 31.52
C ARG A 254 6.99 -11.22 31.44
N SER A 255 7.11 -11.72 30.22
CA SER A 255 7.85 -12.95 29.96
C SER A 255 9.32 -12.82 30.39
N ALA A 256 9.80 -13.77 31.19
CA ALA A 256 11.20 -13.90 31.61
C ALA A 256 11.99 -14.65 30.52
N THR A 257 12.05 -14.05 29.33
CA THR A 257 12.45 -14.70 28.08
C THR A 257 13.86 -15.27 28.16
N LYS A 258 14.06 -16.52 27.71
CA LYS A 258 15.36 -17.20 27.78
C LYS A 258 15.81 -17.74 26.43
N VAL A 259 16.99 -17.34 25.99
CA VAL A 259 17.63 -17.83 24.75
C VAL A 259 19.13 -17.97 24.99
N VAL A 260 19.70 -19.13 24.67
CA VAL A 260 21.12 -19.42 24.88
C VAL A 260 21.76 -19.99 23.61
N TRP A 261 22.86 -19.41 23.17
CA TRP A 261 23.69 -19.89 22.07
C TRP A 261 25.03 -20.41 22.60
N LEU A 262 25.32 -21.70 22.41
CA LEU A 262 26.57 -22.33 22.84
C LEU A 262 27.34 -22.89 21.65
N ASN A 263 28.62 -22.54 21.55
CA ASN A 263 29.57 -23.01 20.52
C ASN A 263 29.01 -22.86 19.09
N THR A 264 28.36 -21.73 18.81
CA THR A 264 27.69 -21.51 17.52
C THR A 264 28.64 -20.85 16.54
N THR A 265 28.71 -21.35 15.30
CA THR A 265 29.44 -20.68 14.21
C THR A 265 28.54 -19.62 13.57
N MET A 266 28.98 -18.38 13.44
CA MET A 266 28.18 -17.24 12.97
C MET A 266 28.83 -16.54 11.77
N GLY A 267 28.01 -16.22 10.78
CA GLY A 267 28.33 -15.29 9.69
C GLY A 267 28.24 -13.83 10.14
N ASN A 268 28.62 -12.91 9.25
CA ASN A 268 28.64 -11.47 9.49
C ASN A 268 27.27 -10.77 9.37
N SER A 269 26.21 -11.49 8.95
CA SER A 269 24.83 -10.97 8.96
C SER A 269 24.25 -10.72 10.37
N ILE A 270 24.89 -11.19 11.44
CA ILE A 270 24.49 -10.88 12.82
C ILE A 270 25.00 -9.50 13.22
N LYS A 271 24.09 -8.62 13.61
CA LYS A 271 24.42 -7.27 14.07
C LYS A 271 25.34 -7.32 15.29
N PRO A 272 26.34 -6.42 15.41
CA PRO A 272 27.25 -6.39 16.56
C PRO A 272 26.56 -6.28 17.93
N VAL A 273 25.40 -5.61 18.00
CA VAL A 273 24.58 -5.51 19.22
C VAL A 273 24.05 -6.87 19.71
N GLY A 274 23.98 -7.86 18.82
CA GLY A 274 23.56 -9.24 19.10
C GLY A 274 22.07 -9.40 19.32
N TRP A 275 21.46 -8.56 20.17
CA TRP A 275 20.09 -8.70 20.64
C TRP A 275 19.34 -7.37 20.55
N GLN A 276 18.01 -7.42 20.51
CA GLN A 276 17.18 -6.23 20.47
C GLN A 276 16.09 -6.29 21.55
N VAL A 277 15.79 -5.14 22.16
CA VAL A 277 14.59 -4.99 23.00
C VAL A 277 13.33 -5.10 22.14
N TRP A 278 12.19 -5.43 22.75
CA TRP A 278 10.91 -5.46 22.03
C TRP A 278 10.44 -4.04 21.72
N ASP A 279 10.40 -3.20 22.75
CA ASP A 279 10.04 -1.78 22.69
C ASP A 279 10.70 -0.98 23.84
N ALA A 280 10.27 0.27 24.03
CA ALA A 280 10.77 1.14 25.09
C ALA A 280 10.41 0.68 26.52
N GLY A 281 9.45 -0.24 26.68
CA GLY A 281 9.02 -0.77 27.98
C GLY A 281 9.65 -2.09 28.38
N THR A 282 10.48 -2.69 27.53
CA THR A 282 11.16 -3.94 27.83
C THR A 282 11.95 -3.86 29.15
N VAL A 283 11.70 -4.80 30.06
CA VAL A 283 12.46 -4.95 31.31
C VAL A 283 13.58 -5.95 31.08
N THR A 284 14.78 -5.42 30.89
CA THR A 284 15.95 -6.23 30.55
C THR A 284 16.49 -7.05 31.73
N SER A 285 16.18 -6.67 32.98
CA SER A 285 16.65 -7.35 34.19
C SER A 285 16.04 -8.74 34.41
N VAL A 286 14.95 -9.08 33.72
CA VAL A 286 14.29 -10.40 33.79
C VAL A 286 14.56 -11.29 32.57
N ILE A 287 15.35 -10.79 31.60
CA ILE A 287 15.71 -11.50 30.37
C ILE A 287 16.98 -12.31 30.61
N GLN A 288 17.03 -13.55 30.09
CA GLN A 288 18.22 -14.40 30.13
C GLN A 288 18.67 -14.76 28.71
N TYR A 289 19.30 -13.80 28.04
CA TYR A 289 19.84 -13.96 26.70
C TYR A 289 21.36 -14.11 26.78
N ALA A 290 21.86 -15.29 26.43
CA ALA A 290 23.24 -15.67 26.71
C ALA A 290 23.97 -16.26 25.48
N GLU A 291 25.29 -16.03 25.44
CA GLU A 291 26.20 -16.60 24.45
C GLU A 291 27.37 -17.30 25.15
N TYR A 292 27.90 -18.37 24.55
CA TYR A 292 29.09 -19.07 25.00
C TYR A 292 29.96 -19.46 23.80
N LYS A 293 31.17 -18.88 23.73
CA LYS A 293 32.25 -19.22 22.77
C LYS A 293 31.78 -19.40 21.32
N SER A 294 30.88 -18.53 20.84
CA SER A 294 30.52 -18.46 19.43
C SER A 294 31.75 -18.10 18.58
N ARG A 295 31.85 -18.66 17.37
CA ARG A 295 33.00 -18.48 16.47
C ARG A 295 32.58 -18.00 15.09
N ASP A 296 33.46 -17.32 14.37
CA ASP A 296 33.27 -17.05 12.95
C ASP A 296 33.62 -18.28 12.09
N PHE A 297 33.41 -18.20 10.77
CA PHE A 297 33.75 -19.27 9.83
C PHE A 297 35.26 -19.45 9.62
N SER A 298 36.10 -18.55 10.14
CA SER A 298 37.56 -18.68 10.18
C SER A 298 38.04 -19.35 11.48
N GLY A 299 37.13 -19.63 12.42
CA GLY A 299 37.41 -20.27 13.70
C GLY A 299 37.76 -19.30 14.84
N ASN A 300 37.75 -17.99 14.62
CA ASN A 300 38.02 -17.00 15.67
C ASN A 300 36.79 -16.82 16.56
N LEU A 301 36.97 -16.39 17.82
CA LEU A 301 35.84 -16.00 18.65
C LEU A 301 35.13 -14.78 18.04
N VAL A 302 33.79 -14.80 18.04
CA VAL A 302 32.99 -13.66 17.60
C VAL A 302 33.27 -12.47 18.52
N ASN A 303 33.48 -11.29 17.93
CA ASN A 303 33.64 -10.06 18.69
C ASN A 303 32.32 -9.65 19.36
N ILE A 304 32.36 -9.58 20.69
CA ILE A 304 31.20 -9.27 21.54
C ILE A 304 31.28 -7.89 22.20
N SER A 305 32.30 -7.07 21.91
CA SER A 305 32.51 -5.78 22.59
C SER A 305 31.37 -4.76 22.40
N GLN A 306 30.53 -4.97 21.37
CA GLN A 306 29.39 -4.12 21.04
C GLN A 306 28.04 -4.74 21.43
N ARG A 307 28.04 -5.91 22.10
CA ARG A 307 26.80 -6.53 22.56
C ARG A 307 26.07 -5.57 23.50
N VAL A 308 24.74 -5.66 23.47
CA VAL A 308 23.91 -4.93 24.43
C VAL A 308 24.34 -5.24 25.88
N PRO A 309 24.39 -4.24 26.79
CA PRO A 309 24.97 -4.43 28.12
C PRO A 309 24.27 -5.46 29.02
N TRP A 310 23.02 -5.81 28.68
CA TRP A 310 22.19 -6.76 29.42
C TRP A 310 22.30 -8.20 28.90
N SER A 311 23.05 -8.46 27.82
CA SER A 311 23.30 -9.84 27.40
C SER A 311 24.32 -10.50 28.33
N ILE A 312 24.25 -11.82 28.41
CA ILE A 312 25.06 -12.63 29.32
C ILE A 312 26.13 -13.37 28.51
N GLN A 313 27.37 -13.37 28.98
CA GLN A 313 28.40 -14.28 28.50
C GLN A 313 28.58 -15.38 29.54
N LEU A 314 28.33 -16.62 29.14
CA LEU A 314 28.48 -17.75 30.06
C LEU A 314 29.95 -18.05 30.33
N ALA A 315 30.25 -18.49 31.54
CA ALA A 315 31.53 -19.08 31.90
C ALA A 315 31.56 -20.57 31.51
N ASP A 316 32.75 -21.15 31.43
CA ASP A 316 32.94 -22.58 31.12
C ASP A 316 32.15 -23.48 32.07
N ALA A 317 32.12 -23.14 33.36
CA ALA A 317 31.40 -23.88 34.40
C ALA A 317 29.87 -23.86 34.19
N ASP A 318 29.30 -22.83 33.56
CA ASP A 318 27.86 -22.73 33.35
C ASP A 318 27.35 -23.73 32.31
N THR A 319 28.25 -24.23 31.43
CA THR A 319 27.87 -25.11 30.31
C THR A 319 27.29 -26.45 30.76
N VAL A 320 27.57 -26.90 31.98
CA VAL A 320 27.00 -28.12 32.58
C VAL A 320 25.47 -28.01 32.73
N ASN A 321 24.95 -26.79 32.91
CA ASN A 321 23.51 -26.50 33.02
C ASN A 321 22.79 -26.57 31.67
N TYR A 322 23.52 -26.67 30.55
CA TYR A 322 22.97 -26.69 29.20
C TYR A 322 23.27 -27.99 28.45
N THR A 323 23.56 -29.07 29.17
CA THR A 323 23.62 -30.42 28.57
C THR A 323 22.24 -30.88 28.11
N ARG A 324 22.18 -31.87 27.20
CA ARG A 324 20.91 -32.46 26.75
C ARG A 324 20.05 -32.93 27.93
N ALA A 325 20.68 -33.63 28.89
CA ALA A 325 20.01 -34.13 30.09
C ALA A 325 19.52 -32.99 31.01
N ALA A 326 20.28 -31.91 31.15
CA ALA A 326 19.86 -30.75 31.94
C ALA A 326 18.64 -30.05 31.32
N VAL A 327 18.70 -29.75 30.01
CA VAL A 327 17.63 -29.00 29.31
C VAL A 327 16.36 -29.83 29.19
N LEU A 328 16.46 -31.10 28.80
CA LEU A 328 15.29 -31.97 28.56
C LEU A 328 14.83 -32.73 29.82
N GLY A 329 15.59 -32.67 30.91
CA GLY A 329 15.28 -33.33 32.18
C GLY A 329 15.26 -34.85 32.03
N ASN A 330 14.18 -35.46 32.52
CA ASN A 330 13.99 -36.92 32.50
C ASN A 330 13.69 -37.52 31.10
N TRP A 331 13.58 -36.69 30.05
CA TRP A 331 13.31 -37.19 28.70
C TRP A 331 14.60 -37.36 27.91
N ASN A 332 14.83 -38.60 27.44
CA ASN A 332 15.91 -38.92 26.53
C ASN A 332 15.37 -39.04 25.08
N PRO A 333 15.59 -38.06 24.19
CA PRO A 333 15.13 -38.16 22.81
C PRO A 333 15.92 -39.18 21.98
N CYS A 334 17.08 -39.64 22.45
CA CYS A 334 17.95 -40.56 21.72
C CYS A 334 17.40 -41.99 21.63
N VAL A 335 16.43 -42.33 22.47
CA VAL A 335 15.77 -43.65 22.49
C VAL A 335 14.40 -43.64 21.81
N VAL A 336 13.98 -42.51 21.23
CA VAL A 336 12.69 -42.42 20.52
C VAL A 336 12.67 -43.35 19.31
N LEU A 337 13.80 -43.48 18.62
CA LEU A 337 14.03 -44.43 17.52
C LEU A 337 15.48 -44.94 17.59
N PRO A 338 15.78 -46.14 17.05
CA PRO A 338 17.15 -46.62 16.95
C PRO A 338 18.08 -45.60 16.30
N ASN A 339 19.21 -45.31 16.97
CA ASN A 339 20.23 -44.36 16.49
C ASN A 339 19.70 -42.93 16.21
N PHE A 340 18.63 -42.47 16.89
CA PHE A 340 18.06 -41.14 16.66
C PHE A 340 19.11 -40.02 16.87
N CYS A 341 19.91 -40.08 17.94
CA CYS A 341 20.96 -39.08 18.17
C CYS A 341 22.28 -39.33 17.42
N GLY A 342 22.42 -40.46 16.71
CA GLY A 342 23.60 -40.72 15.90
C GLY A 342 23.70 -39.74 14.74
N HIS A 343 24.94 -39.46 14.30
CA HIS A 343 25.16 -38.59 13.16
C HIS A 343 24.58 -39.20 11.88
N GLN A 344 23.94 -38.36 11.07
CA GLN A 344 23.50 -38.71 9.73
C GLN A 344 24.05 -37.68 8.74
N ASP A 345 24.75 -38.16 7.71
CA ASP A 345 25.18 -37.29 6.61
C ASP A 345 23.93 -36.71 5.92
N PRO A 346 23.83 -35.37 5.78
CA PRO A 346 22.69 -34.76 5.15
C PRO A 346 22.65 -35.07 3.65
N ALA A 347 21.45 -35.33 3.12
CA ALA A 347 21.24 -35.42 1.68
C ALA A 347 21.48 -34.06 1.01
N ILE A 348 21.69 -34.01 -0.30
CA ILE A 348 21.70 -32.73 -1.02
C ILE A 348 20.28 -32.19 -1.07
N ALA A 349 20.10 -30.91 -0.74
CA ALA A 349 18.85 -30.21 -0.98
C ALA A 349 19.10 -28.72 -1.12
N VAL A 350 18.30 -28.15 -2.00
CA VAL A 350 18.27 -26.75 -2.36
C VAL A 350 17.09 -26.13 -1.63
N SER A 351 17.34 -25.00 -0.97
CA SER A 351 16.33 -24.15 -0.36
C SER A 351 16.30 -22.80 -1.08
N ASN A 352 15.18 -22.10 -0.91
CA ASN A 352 15.04 -20.70 -1.32
C ASN A 352 15.33 -20.42 -2.80
N PHE A 353 15.03 -21.36 -3.70
CA PHE A 353 15.07 -21.07 -5.13
C PHE A 353 14.01 -20.02 -5.46
N TRP A 354 14.48 -18.85 -5.83
CA TRP A 354 13.68 -17.65 -6.01
C TRP A 354 14.21 -16.83 -7.17
N ALA A 355 13.32 -16.15 -7.88
CA ALA A 355 13.68 -15.20 -8.89
C ALA A 355 12.93 -13.87 -8.74
N VAL A 356 13.62 -12.79 -9.05
CA VAL A 356 13.05 -11.44 -9.16
C VAL A 356 13.11 -11.06 -10.63
N LYS A 357 11.93 -10.82 -11.23
CA LYS A 357 11.85 -10.32 -12.61
C LYS A 357 12.55 -8.97 -12.70
N GLY A 358 13.41 -8.83 -13.71
CA GLY A 358 14.07 -7.57 -14.02
C GLY A 358 13.14 -6.54 -14.70
N SER A 359 13.73 -5.56 -15.35
CA SER A 359 13.03 -4.54 -16.14
C SER A 359 13.42 -4.67 -17.62
N ALA A 360 12.90 -3.80 -18.48
CA ALA A 360 13.33 -3.75 -19.88
C ALA A 360 14.84 -3.48 -20.06
N THR A 361 15.51 -2.94 -19.05
CA THR A 361 16.94 -2.58 -19.08
C THR A 361 17.81 -3.39 -18.11
N ALA A 362 17.21 -4.28 -17.30
CA ALA A 362 17.91 -5.07 -16.30
C ALA A 362 17.45 -6.54 -16.34
N PRO A 363 18.36 -7.52 -16.29
CA PRO A 363 17.98 -8.93 -16.32
C PRO A 363 17.26 -9.34 -15.03
N SER A 364 16.58 -10.49 -15.09
CA SER A 364 16.03 -11.14 -13.90
C SER A 364 17.16 -11.72 -13.04
N ASN A 365 16.99 -11.68 -11.71
CA ASN A 365 17.93 -12.26 -10.76
C ASN A 365 17.39 -13.61 -10.27
N LEU A 366 18.19 -14.68 -10.35
CA LEU A 366 17.83 -16.02 -9.86
C LEU A 366 18.79 -16.44 -8.75
N THR A 367 18.25 -17.00 -7.68
CA THR A 367 18.96 -17.18 -6.40
C THR A 367 18.52 -18.44 -5.70
N TRP A 368 19.43 -19.10 -5.00
CA TRP A 368 19.13 -20.27 -4.15
C TRP A 368 20.22 -20.46 -3.10
N ASN A 369 19.99 -21.34 -2.14
CA ASN A 369 21.03 -21.79 -1.23
C ASN A 369 20.98 -23.31 -0.97
N SER A 370 22.09 -23.86 -0.49
CA SER A 370 22.14 -25.21 0.08
C SER A 370 21.55 -25.21 1.49
N SER A 371 20.80 -26.25 1.86
CA SER A 371 20.35 -26.41 3.25
C SER A 371 21.48 -26.84 4.18
N TRP A 372 22.53 -27.51 3.68
CA TRP A 372 23.65 -27.99 4.50
C TRP A 372 25.00 -27.59 3.92
N LEU A 373 26.03 -27.59 4.79
CA LEU A 373 27.39 -27.24 4.41
C LEU A 373 28.07 -28.45 3.77
N ILE A 374 27.96 -28.56 2.45
CA ILE A 374 28.51 -29.69 1.67
C ILE A 374 29.41 -29.15 0.56
N ALA A 375 30.71 -29.45 0.64
CA ALA A 375 31.65 -29.13 -0.44
C ALA A 375 31.46 -30.07 -1.65
N GLY A 376 31.79 -29.58 -2.84
CA GLY A 376 31.79 -30.36 -4.09
C GLY A 376 30.42 -30.62 -4.70
N VAL A 377 29.35 -29.96 -4.23
CA VAL A 377 28.02 -30.04 -4.86
C VAL A 377 28.00 -29.15 -6.10
N GLN A 378 27.63 -29.72 -7.24
CA GLN A 378 27.39 -28.98 -8.49
C GLN A 378 25.93 -28.51 -8.54
N TYR A 379 25.71 -27.22 -8.82
CA TYR A 379 24.41 -26.60 -9.03
C TYR A 379 24.28 -26.14 -10.47
N GLN A 380 23.26 -26.62 -11.17
CA GLN A 380 22.97 -26.30 -12.57
C GLN A 380 21.59 -25.68 -12.67
N LEU A 381 21.51 -24.49 -13.27
CA LEU A 381 20.24 -23.83 -13.58
C LEU A 381 19.82 -24.21 -15.01
N PHE A 382 18.58 -24.63 -15.14
CA PHE A 382 17.96 -24.95 -16.43
C PHE A 382 16.82 -23.99 -16.72
N ARG A 383 16.59 -23.69 -18.01
CA ARG A 383 15.47 -22.86 -18.50
C ARG A 383 14.73 -23.53 -19.65
N SER A 384 13.41 -23.33 -19.72
CA SER A 384 12.59 -23.57 -20.91
C SER A 384 11.65 -22.38 -21.21
N SER A 385 11.21 -22.24 -22.45
CA SER A 385 10.12 -21.33 -22.85
C SER A 385 8.72 -21.95 -22.66
N SER A 386 8.65 -23.23 -22.28
CA SER A 386 7.41 -23.93 -21.96
C SER A 386 7.58 -24.78 -20.71
N ARG A 387 6.60 -24.77 -19.81
CA ARG A 387 6.68 -25.50 -18.53
C ARG A 387 6.96 -27.00 -18.71
N ARG A 388 6.43 -27.59 -19.78
CA ARG A 388 6.59 -29.01 -20.15
C ARG A 388 7.50 -29.20 -21.37
N GLY A 389 8.23 -28.16 -21.76
CA GLY A 389 9.13 -28.21 -22.91
C GLY A 389 10.51 -28.77 -22.59
N THR A 390 11.41 -28.68 -23.55
CA THR A 390 12.83 -29.01 -23.38
C THR A 390 13.51 -27.94 -22.54
N TYR A 391 14.24 -28.36 -21.51
CA TYR A 391 15.03 -27.47 -20.66
C TYR A 391 16.50 -27.48 -21.08
N THR A 392 17.08 -26.30 -21.25
CA THR A 392 18.51 -26.11 -21.57
C THR A 392 19.25 -25.59 -20.35
N GLN A 393 20.45 -26.11 -20.08
CA GLN A 393 21.30 -25.59 -19.01
C GLN A 393 21.78 -24.17 -19.37
N LEU A 394 21.56 -23.21 -18.48
CA LEU A 394 22.03 -21.83 -18.63
C LEU A 394 23.27 -21.53 -17.81
N TYR A 395 23.39 -22.14 -16.63
CA TYR A 395 24.42 -21.81 -15.67
C TYR A 395 24.82 -23.06 -14.89
N SER A 396 26.08 -23.14 -14.49
CA SER A 396 26.62 -24.19 -13.65
C SER A 396 27.68 -23.64 -12.72
N THR A 397 27.67 -24.06 -11.47
CA THR A 397 28.70 -23.75 -10.48
C THR A 397 28.89 -24.90 -9.51
N THR A 398 30.02 -24.95 -8.81
CA THR A 398 30.31 -25.98 -7.81
C THR A 398 30.67 -25.31 -6.49
N SER A 399 30.14 -25.83 -5.38
CA SER A 399 30.51 -25.38 -4.04
C SER A 399 31.96 -25.75 -3.74
N ALA A 400 32.91 -24.83 -3.94
CA ALA A 400 34.34 -25.09 -3.74
C ALA A 400 34.67 -25.52 -2.31
N VAL A 401 34.07 -24.85 -1.33
CA VAL A 401 34.17 -25.17 0.11
C VAL A 401 32.78 -25.36 0.71
N ALA A 402 32.70 -26.02 1.87
CA ALA A 402 31.42 -26.37 2.49
C ALA A 402 30.62 -25.15 2.99
N SER A 403 31.30 -24.05 3.35
CA SER A 403 30.68 -22.80 3.78
C SER A 403 30.06 -21.98 2.64
N ASN A 404 30.36 -22.31 1.37
CA ASN A 404 29.76 -21.65 0.22
C ASN A 404 28.35 -22.19 -0.01
N ILE A 405 27.35 -21.62 0.66
CA ILE A 405 25.98 -22.12 0.58
C ILE A 405 25.05 -21.28 -0.30
N ASN A 406 25.42 -20.03 -0.64
CA ASN A 406 24.56 -19.11 -1.40
C ASN A 406 24.99 -19.01 -2.85
N PHE A 407 24.04 -19.09 -3.77
CA PHE A 407 24.30 -19.08 -5.20
C PHE A 407 23.32 -18.18 -5.94
N GLY A 408 23.65 -17.84 -7.19
CA GLY A 408 22.74 -17.15 -8.08
C GLY A 408 23.38 -16.74 -9.39
N THR A 409 22.53 -16.31 -10.31
CA THR A 409 22.90 -15.82 -11.64
C THR A 409 21.82 -14.86 -12.14
N THR A 410 22.00 -14.32 -13.33
CA THR A 410 21.00 -13.49 -14.01
C THR A 410 20.63 -14.11 -15.36
N ASP A 411 19.42 -13.79 -15.85
CA ASP A 411 18.94 -14.17 -17.18
C ASP A 411 18.07 -13.03 -17.73
N PRO A 412 18.08 -12.71 -19.05
CA PRO A 412 17.21 -11.69 -19.61
C PRO A 412 15.73 -11.96 -19.28
N ILE A 413 14.93 -10.91 -19.19
CA ILE A 413 13.47 -11.07 -19.03
C ILE A 413 12.88 -11.78 -20.27
N PRO A 414 11.78 -12.54 -20.12
CA PRO A 414 11.05 -13.08 -21.28
C PRO A 414 10.58 -11.95 -22.20
N ALA A 415 10.54 -12.23 -23.50
CA ALA A 415 9.95 -11.32 -24.48
C ALA A 415 8.49 -11.00 -24.12
N PRO A 416 7.95 -9.82 -24.49
CA PRO A 416 6.56 -9.47 -24.25
C PRO A 416 5.59 -10.59 -24.68
N GLY A 417 4.63 -10.92 -23.81
CA GLY A 417 3.67 -12.02 -24.04
C GLY A 417 4.18 -13.43 -23.75
N THR A 418 5.43 -13.60 -23.29
CA THR A 418 6.03 -14.93 -23.06
C THR A 418 6.46 -15.17 -21.61
N SER A 419 6.80 -16.42 -21.29
CA SER A 419 7.30 -16.85 -19.98
C SER A 419 8.58 -17.67 -20.12
N TYR A 420 9.42 -17.62 -19.09
CA TYR A 420 10.52 -18.56 -18.88
C TYR A 420 10.27 -19.39 -17.62
N TYR A 421 10.60 -20.67 -17.71
CA TYR A 421 10.46 -21.64 -16.64
C TYR A 421 11.82 -22.15 -16.22
N TYR A 422 12.09 -22.24 -14.93
CA TYR A 422 13.41 -22.57 -14.39
C TYR A 422 13.36 -23.65 -13.32
N TYR A 423 14.41 -24.46 -13.23
CA TYR A 423 14.69 -25.28 -12.05
C TYR A 423 16.20 -25.37 -11.80
N VAL A 424 16.58 -25.68 -10.57
CA VAL A 424 17.96 -25.98 -10.19
C VAL A 424 18.11 -27.48 -9.96
N ARG A 425 19.13 -28.07 -10.58
CA ARG A 425 19.60 -29.43 -10.29
C ARG A 425 20.86 -29.35 -9.44
N ALA A 426 20.86 -30.02 -8.29
CA ALA A 426 22.01 -30.13 -7.41
C ALA A 426 22.48 -31.58 -7.32
N SER A 427 23.74 -31.84 -7.64
CA SER A 427 24.30 -33.20 -7.72
C SER A 427 25.74 -33.29 -7.20
N LYS A 428 26.08 -34.43 -6.60
CA LYS A 428 27.44 -34.82 -6.19
C LYS A 428 27.59 -36.32 -6.36
N ALA A 429 28.74 -36.79 -6.80
CA ALA A 429 29.01 -38.22 -6.92
C ALA A 429 28.78 -38.94 -5.59
N GLY A 430 28.05 -40.06 -5.62
CA GLY A 430 27.70 -40.84 -4.42
C GLY A 430 26.52 -40.31 -3.61
N SER A 431 25.87 -39.20 -4.02
CA SER A 431 24.68 -38.66 -3.36
C SER A 431 23.48 -38.63 -4.31
N ALA A 432 22.27 -38.75 -3.75
CA ALA A 432 21.05 -38.54 -4.51
C ALA A 432 20.99 -37.10 -5.05
N THR A 433 20.56 -36.93 -6.30
CA THR A 433 20.36 -35.62 -6.92
C THR A 433 19.08 -34.99 -6.40
N HIS A 434 19.10 -33.67 -6.17
CA HIS A 434 17.90 -32.89 -5.86
C HIS A 434 17.56 -31.96 -7.02
N ILE A 435 16.28 -31.89 -7.37
CA ILE A 435 15.73 -30.99 -8.38
C ILE A 435 14.65 -30.14 -7.69
N THR A 436 14.75 -28.82 -7.81
CA THR A 436 13.76 -27.92 -7.21
C THR A 436 12.42 -27.94 -7.96
N ASP A 437 11.37 -27.41 -7.32
CA ASP A 437 10.17 -27.00 -8.03
C ASP A 437 10.51 -26.04 -9.19
N THR A 438 9.67 -26.05 -10.23
CA THR A 438 9.78 -25.14 -11.36
C THR A 438 9.28 -23.75 -11.00
N LEU A 439 10.11 -22.74 -11.21
CA LEU A 439 9.76 -21.32 -11.08
C LEU A 439 9.38 -20.74 -12.45
N GLU A 440 8.45 -19.78 -12.49
CA GLU A 440 8.06 -19.04 -13.69
C GLU A 440 8.41 -17.55 -13.55
N ILE A 441 8.98 -16.96 -14.60
CA ILE A 441 9.04 -15.52 -14.81
C ILE A 441 8.22 -15.22 -16.05
N SER A 442 7.23 -14.33 -15.94
CA SER A 442 6.32 -14.00 -17.05
C SER A 442 6.37 -12.52 -17.44
N SER A 443 6.22 -12.28 -18.74
CA SER A 443 6.04 -10.96 -19.33
C SER A 443 4.62 -10.80 -19.84
N THR A 444 3.64 -10.93 -18.94
CA THR A 444 2.22 -10.78 -19.24
C THR A 444 1.89 -9.33 -19.63
N PRO A 445 1.25 -9.10 -20.80
CA PRO A 445 0.78 -7.78 -21.20
C PRO A 445 -0.15 -7.20 -20.13
N THR A 446 0.16 -5.99 -19.65
CA THR A 446 -0.57 -5.37 -18.53
C THR A 446 -0.81 -3.89 -18.80
N ILE A 447 -2.03 -3.42 -18.55
CA ILE A 447 -2.44 -2.02 -18.68
C ILE A 447 -2.66 -1.45 -17.29
N PHE A 448 -2.12 -0.25 -17.05
CA PHE A 448 -2.25 0.47 -15.78
C PHE A 448 -2.93 1.81 -16.00
N THR A 449 -3.85 2.16 -15.11
CA THR A 449 -4.58 3.43 -15.14
C THR A 449 -4.59 4.08 -13.77
N SER A 450 -4.49 5.40 -13.69
CA SER A 450 -4.72 6.14 -12.44
C SER A 450 -5.49 7.44 -12.68
N GLY A 451 -6.27 7.84 -11.68
CA GLY A 451 -7.23 8.94 -11.77
C GLY A 451 -8.68 8.45 -11.67
N THR A 452 -9.60 9.39 -11.43
CA THR A 452 -11.05 9.11 -11.38
C THR A 452 -11.78 10.07 -12.31
N MET A 453 -12.86 9.58 -12.93
CA MET A 453 -13.71 10.40 -13.79
C MET A 453 -14.97 10.82 -13.03
N GLN A 454 -15.28 12.11 -13.10
CA GLN A 454 -16.52 12.71 -12.61
C GLN A 454 -17.56 12.77 -13.74
N ALA A 455 -18.81 13.04 -13.39
CA ALA A 455 -19.86 13.23 -14.39
C ALA A 455 -19.59 14.43 -15.30
N PHE A 456 -19.73 14.24 -16.62
CA PHE A 456 -19.53 15.28 -17.63
C PHE A 456 -20.82 16.04 -17.93
N LEU A 457 -20.74 17.37 -18.11
CA LEU A 457 -21.88 18.19 -18.51
C LEU A 457 -21.53 18.98 -19.77
N GLN A 458 -22.32 18.79 -20.83
CA GLN A 458 -22.22 19.48 -22.10
C GLN A 458 -23.48 20.33 -22.32
N GLY A 459 -23.31 21.61 -22.66
CA GLY A 459 -24.45 22.50 -22.97
C GLY A 459 -24.34 23.11 -24.35
N GLY A 460 -25.45 23.07 -25.10
CA GLY A 460 -25.51 23.55 -26.47
C GLY A 460 -24.56 22.76 -27.39
N ALA A 461 -23.84 23.48 -28.25
CA ALA A 461 -22.87 22.90 -29.18
C ALA A 461 -21.44 22.78 -28.61
N THR A 462 -21.18 23.36 -27.44
CA THR A 462 -19.83 23.38 -26.85
C THR A 462 -19.57 22.07 -26.09
N PRO A 463 -18.46 21.35 -26.36
CA PRO A 463 -18.06 20.17 -25.59
C PRO A 463 -17.95 20.44 -24.08
N SER A 464 -18.06 19.40 -23.26
CA SER A 464 -17.91 19.53 -21.81
C SER A 464 -16.49 19.97 -21.41
N ALA A 465 -16.33 20.33 -20.13
CA ALA A 465 -15.01 20.45 -19.53
C ALA A 465 -14.21 19.14 -19.69
N ILE A 466 -12.90 19.30 -19.91
CA ILE A 466 -11.96 18.18 -20.05
C ILE A 466 -11.63 17.63 -18.66
N GLN A 467 -11.60 16.30 -18.56
CA GLN A 467 -11.06 15.59 -17.40
C GLN A 467 -9.90 14.72 -17.84
N ASN A 468 -8.94 14.43 -16.95
CA ASN A 468 -7.71 13.72 -17.30
C ASN A 468 -7.56 12.43 -16.48
N LEU A 469 -7.01 11.39 -17.11
CA LEU A 469 -6.49 10.19 -16.44
C LEU A 469 -5.10 9.83 -16.97
N GLN A 470 -4.32 9.11 -16.18
CA GLN A 470 -3.01 8.59 -16.62
C GLN A 470 -3.16 7.15 -17.10
N VAL A 471 -2.51 6.83 -18.22
CA VAL A 471 -2.42 5.47 -18.76
C VAL A 471 -0.97 5.12 -19.03
N ARG A 472 -0.57 3.92 -18.66
CA ARG A 472 0.67 3.28 -19.15
C ARG A 472 0.41 1.80 -19.39
N ALA A 473 1.30 1.14 -20.10
CA ALA A 473 1.23 -0.30 -20.29
C ALA A 473 2.63 -0.93 -20.40
N GLU A 474 2.71 -2.22 -20.08
CA GLU A 474 3.96 -2.98 -20.08
C GLU A 474 3.76 -4.36 -20.70
N ASN A 475 4.84 -4.91 -21.28
CA ASN A 475 4.89 -6.22 -21.92
C ASN A 475 3.84 -6.41 -23.03
N LEU A 476 3.40 -5.34 -23.69
CA LEU A 476 2.48 -5.44 -24.81
C LEU A 476 3.15 -6.11 -26.03
N THR A 477 2.32 -6.76 -26.85
CA THR A 477 2.73 -7.34 -28.13
C THR A 477 2.24 -6.52 -29.33
N GLY A 478 1.44 -5.48 -29.05
CA GLY A 478 0.86 -4.57 -30.03
C GLY A 478 0.52 -3.23 -29.38
N ALA A 479 -0.05 -2.31 -30.16
CA ALA A 479 -0.43 -1.00 -29.65
C ALA A 479 -1.52 -1.10 -28.56
N LEU A 480 -1.60 -0.07 -27.73
CA LEU A 480 -2.69 0.12 -26.79
C LEU A 480 -3.81 0.90 -27.47
N MET A 481 -4.97 0.27 -27.58
CA MET A 481 -6.17 0.89 -28.15
C MET A 481 -7.00 1.50 -27.04
N VAL A 482 -7.39 2.77 -27.22
CA VAL A 482 -8.22 3.54 -26.31
C VAL A 482 -9.52 3.89 -27.03
N THR A 483 -10.60 3.21 -26.65
CA THR A 483 -11.90 3.30 -27.33
C THR A 483 -12.90 4.02 -26.43
N PRO A 484 -13.20 5.30 -26.68
CA PRO A 484 -14.27 5.98 -25.97
C PRO A 484 -15.65 5.47 -26.43
N PRO A 485 -16.64 5.49 -25.54
CA PRO A 485 -18.01 5.18 -25.92
C PRO A 485 -18.63 6.30 -26.77
N ALA A 486 -19.76 6.02 -27.42
CA ALA A 486 -20.47 7.00 -28.23
C ALA A 486 -20.77 8.29 -27.43
N GLY A 487 -20.56 9.45 -28.06
CA GLY A 487 -20.72 10.77 -27.45
C GLY A 487 -19.50 11.26 -26.66
N TYR A 488 -18.51 10.41 -26.40
CA TYR A 488 -17.25 10.81 -25.77
C TYR A 488 -16.10 10.88 -26.76
N GLU A 489 -15.14 11.73 -26.44
CA GLU A 489 -13.89 11.88 -27.18
C GLU A 489 -12.70 11.83 -26.22
N VAL A 490 -11.58 11.33 -26.72
CA VAL A 490 -10.31 11.23 -26.00
C VAL A 490 -9.17 11.87 -26.78
N SER A 491 -8.15 12.34 -26.07
CA SER A 491 -6.98 12.98 -26.63
C SER A 491 -5.73 12.62 -25.81
N ALA A 492 -4.61 12.33 -26.48
CA ALA A 492 -3.30 12.15 -25.83
C ALA A 492 -2.40 13.40 -25.87
N ASN A 493 -2.84 14.50 -26.50
CA ASN A 493 -2.02 15.71 -26.73
C ASN A 493 -2.67 16.99 -26.17
N GLY A 494 -3.29 16.88 -24.99
CA GLY A 494 -3.87 18.01 -24.27
C GLY A 494 -5.08 18.67 -24.96
N GLY A 495 -5.74 17.96 -25.88
CA GLY A 495 -6.96 18.40 -26.55
C GLY A 495 -6.73 19.02 -27.93
N SER A 496 -5.53 18.87 -28.50
CA SER A 496 -5.22 19.36 -29.86
C SER A 496 -5.89 18.51 -30.93
N THR A 497 -5.99 17.19 -30.72
CA THR A 497 -6.69 16.25 -31.61
C THR A 497 -7.57 15.29 -30.80
N TRP A 498 -8.78 15.03 -31.27
CA TRP A 498 -9.77 14.21 -30.57
C TRP A 498 -10.13 12.95 -31.36
N SER A 499 -10.17 11.82 -30.68
CA SER A 499 -10.58 10.51 -31.18
C SER A 499 -11.92 10.14 -30.56
N GLY A 500 -12.85 9.61 -31.35
CA GLY A 500 -14.17 9.16 -30.92
C GLY A 500 -14.38 7.67 -31.12
N SER A 501 -15.58 7.17 -30.81
CA SER A 501 -15.91 5.73 -30.93
C SER A 501 -15.69 5.13 -32.33
N GLY A 502 -15.87 5.92 -33.40
CA GLY A 502 -15.64 5.47 -34.79
C GLY A 502 -14.18 5.49 -35.25
N ALA A 503 -13.29 6.16 -34.50
CA ALA A 503 -11.86 6.22 -34.77
C ALA A 503 -11.09 6.24 -33.43
N PRO A 504 -10.93 5.06 -32.79
CA PRO A 504 -10.26 4.95 -31.49
C PRO A 504 -8.84 5.51 -31.50
N LEU A 505 -8.38 5.96 -30.34
CA LEU A 505 -7.02 6.44 -30.16
C LEU A 505 -6.06 5.26 -30.03
N THR A 506 -5.01 5.25 -30.84
CA THR A 506 -3.93 4.24 -30.78
C THR A 506 -2.70 4.85 -30.13
N LEU A 507 -2.24 4.24 -29.04
CA LEU A 507 -0.96 4.56 -28.41
C LEU A 507 0.07 3.50 -28.80
N PRO A 508 1.10 3.83 -29.59
CA PRO A 508 2.12 2.87 -29.99
C PRO A 508 2.96 2.46 -28.78
N GLN A 509 3.35 1.19 -28.76
CA GLN A 509 4.33 0.69 -27.80
C GLN A 509 5.76 0.90 -28.30
N SER A 510 6.73 0.87 -27.38
CA SER A 510 8.15 0.69 -27.70
C SER A 510 8.43 -0.71 -28.25
N SER A 511 9.64 -0.91 -28.78
CA SER A 511 10.16 -2.25 -29.14
C SER A 511 10.24 -3.21 -27.95
N THR A 512 10.26 -2.69 -26.72
CA THR A 512 10.27 -3.47 -25.47
C THR A 512 8.88 -3.76 -24.91
N GLY A 513 7.82 -3.37 -25.61
CA GLY A 513 6.45 -3.66 -25.17
C GLY A 513 5.84 -2.62 -24.23
N SER A 514 6.42 -1.43 -24.10
CA SER A 514 5.98 -0.41 -23.13
C SER A 514 5.27 0.76 -23.78
N VAL A 515 4.19 1.24 -23.15
CA VAL A 515 3.58 2.55 -23.41
C VAL A 515 3.89 3.44 -22.22
N ALA A 516 4.60 4.54 -22.45
CA ALA A 516 4.96 5.49 -21.40
C ALA A 516 3.72 6.12 -20.74
N SER A 517 3.86 6.60 -19.51
CA SER A 517 2.76 7.29 -18.81
C SER A 517 2.26 8.47 -19.64
N THR A 518 1.05 8.35 -20.13
CA THR A 518 0.40 9.28 -21.05
C THR A 518 -0.85 9.84 -20.39
N THR A 519 -0.95 11.18 -20.35
CA THR A 519 -2.17 11.86 -19.92
C THR A 519 -3.22 11.75 -21.02
N LEU A 520 -4.32 11.06 -20.73
CA LEU A 520 -5.50 11.05 -21.58
C LEU A 520 -6.50 12.12 -21.11
N SER A 521 -6.75 13.08 -21.97
CA SER A 521 -7.84 14.05 -21.85
C SER A 521 -9.13 13.46 -22.40
N VAL A 522 -10.22 13.56 -21.65
CA VAL A 522 -11.54 13.02 -21.98
C VAL A 522 -12.58 14.12 -21.90
N ARG A 523 -13.54 14.15 -22.82
CA ARG A 523 -14.69 15.06 -22.79
C ARG A 523 -15.95 14.40 -23.36
N LEU A 524 -17.11 14.91 -22.96
CA LEU A 524 -18.38 14.63 -23.62
C LEU A 524 -18.57 15.65 -24.76
N ASN A 525 -18.75 15.12 -25.97
CA ASN A 525 -19.07 15.86 -27.19
C ASN A 525 -20.15 15.10 -27.99
N ALA A 526 -21.32 14.98 -27.40
CA ALA A 526 -22.46 14.26 -27.93
C ALA A 526 -23.25 15.09 -28.96
N GLY A 527 -23.94 14.41 -29.88
CA GLY A 527 -24.90 15.00 -30.80
C GLY A 527 -26.30 15.17 -30.17
N PRO A 528 -26.99 14.08 -29.81
CA PRO A 528 -28.31 14.16 -29.15
C PRO A 528 -28.28 14.66 -27.69
N VAL A 529 -29.35 15.35 -27.28
CA VAL A 529 -29.59 15.70 -25.87
C VAL A 529 -29.98 14.44 -25.10
N GLY A 530 -29.42 14.26 -23.90
CA GLY A 530 -29.73 13.10 -23.06
C GLY A 530 -28.59 12.65 -22.14
N PRO A 531 -28.82 11.59 -21.36
CA PRO A 531 -27.80 10.97 -20.53
C PRO A 531 -26.86 10.09 -21.36
N TYR A 532 -25.60 10.04 -20.95
CA TYR A 532 -24.55 9.20 -21.52
C TYR A 532 -23.87 8.44 -20.38
N ALA A 533 -23.94 7.11 -20.39
CA ALA A 533 -23.29 6.26 -19.39
C ALA A 533 -22.77 4.98 -20.06
N SER A 534 -21.45 4.81 -20.05
CA SER A 534 -20.75 3.64 -20.64
C SER A 534 -19.28 3.66 -20.22
N ASN A 535 -18.46 2.74 -20.73
CA ASN A 535 -17.05 2.62 -20.38
C ASN A 535 -16.13 3.16 -21.48
N LEU A 536 -15.12 3.93 -21.07
CA LEU A 536 -13.88 4.06 -21.83
C LEU A 536 -13.13 2.73 -21.72
N THR A 537 -12.87 2.10 -22.86
CA THR A 537 -12.31 0.75 -22.93
C THR A 537 -10.88 0.80 -23.42
N LEU A 538 -9.96 0.19 -22.67
CA LEU A 538 -8.54 0.07 -23.04
C LEU A 538 -8.20 -1.39 -23.31
N THR A 539 -7.65 -1.68 -24.48
CA THR A 539 -7.34 -3.05 -24.93
C THR A 539 -5.99 -3.13 -25.60
N SER A 540 -5.31 -4.26 -25.42
CA SER A 540 -4.17 -4.68 -26.24
C SER A 540 -4.11 -6.21 -26.27
N ALA A 541 -3.46 -6.79 -27.28
CA ALA A 541 -3.41 -8.24 -27.47
C ALA A 541 -2.75 -8.93 -26.25
N GLY A 542 -3.48 -9.87 -25.64
CA GLY A 542 -3.04 -10.62 -24.46
C GLY A 542 -3.12 -9.88 -23.13
N ALA A 543 -3.53 -8.61 -23.11
CA ALA A 543 -3.76 -7.85 -21.89
C ALA A 543 -5.21 -7.98 -21.42
N ALA A 544 -5.43 -8.02 -20.10
CA ALA A 544 -6.77 -7.88 -19.54
C ALA A 544 -7.36 -6.51 -19.93
N THR A 545 -8.60 -6.50 -20.40
CA THR A 545 -9.29 -5.26 -20.78
C THR A 545 -9.54 -4.40 -19.55
N VAL A 546 -9.23 -3.10 -19.64
CA VAL A 546 -9.51 -2.13 -18.58
C VAL A 546 -10.70 -1.27 -18.99
N ASN A 547 -11.74 -1.25 -18.15
CA ASN A 547 -12.95 -0.47 -18.34
C ASN A 547 -13.00 0.67 -17.31
N ILE A 548 -13.07 1.91 -17.80
CA ILE A 548 -13.21 3.10 -16.96
C ILE A 548 -14.62 3.65 -17.13
N PRO A 549 -15.46 3.66 -16.07
CA PRO A 549 -16.83 4.16 -16.18
C PRO A 549 -16.87 5.66 -16.43
N LEU A 550 -17.64 6.06 -17.45
CA LEU A 550 -17.95 7.45 -17.79
C LEU A 550 -19.44 7.69 -17.62
N THR A 551 -19.79 8.82 -17.01
CA THR A 551 -21.18 9.29 -16.88
C THR A 551 -21.28 10.75 -17.33
N GLY A 552 -22.39 11.16 -17.91
CA GLY A 552 -22.54 12.52 -18.39
C GLY A 552 -23.91 12.85 -18.94
N GLN A 553 -24.14 14.13 -19.19
CA GLN A 553 -25.40 14.67 -19.69
C GLN A 553 -25.14 15.76 -20.73
N LYS A 554 -25.80 15.64 -21.89
CA LYS A 554 -25.92 16.74 -22.85
C LYS A 554 -27.27 17.42 -22.66
N GLN A 555 -27.26 18.75 -22.58
CA GLN A 555 -28.46 19.59 -22.52
C GLN A 555 -28.54 20.58 -23.69
N ALA A 556 -29.75 20.96 -24.07
CA ALA A 556 -29.98 21.90 -25.17
C ALA A 556 -29.49 23.32 -24.84
N ALA A 557 -29.65 23.74 -23.58
CA ALA A 557 -29.22 25.06 -23.13
C ALA A 557 -27.69 25.16 -23.09
N ALA A 558 -27.15 26.22 -23.69
CA ALA A 558 -25.75 26.58 -23.51
C ALA A 558 -25.43 26.72 -22.01
N LEU A 559 -24.23 26.28 -21.61
CA LEU A 559 -23.79 26.51 -20.24
C LEU A 559 -23.58 28.01 -20.03
N PRO A 560 -24.02 28.59 -18.89
CA PRO A 560 -23.79 30.00 -18.59
C PRO A 560 -22.29 30.31 -18.63
N GLN A 561 -21.87 31.25 -19.49
CA GLN A 561 -20.49 31.72 -19.54
C GLN A 561 -20.34 33.01 -18.73
N SER A 562 -19.49 32.96 -17.71
CA SER A 562 -19.15 34.14 -16.90
C SER A 562 -18.18 35.04 -17.68
N VAL A 563 -18.61 36.25 -18.02
CA VAL A 563 -17.81 37.27 -18.75
C VAL A 563 -17.17 38.27 -17.78
N VAL A 564 -16.17 39.04 -18.21
CA VAL A 564 -15.62 40.13 -17.38
C VAL A 564 -16.61 41.30 -17.40
N LEU A 565 -17.08 41.69 -16.23
CA LEU A 565 -18.05 42.76 -16.05
C LEU A 565 -17.41 44.07 -15.61
N GLN A 566 -16.34 43.99 -14.82
CA GLN A 566 -15.57 45.17 -14.42
C GLN A 566 -14.11 44.77 -14.26
N TRP A 567 -13.19 45.61 -14.70
CA TRP A 567 -11.76 45.31 -14.67
C TRP A 567 -10.96 46.54 -14.28
N TRP A 568 -10.11 46.40 -13.26
CA TRP A 568 -9.12 47.39 -12.86
C TRP A 568 -7.71 46.86 -13.22
N PRO A 569 -7.04 47.44 -14.22
CA PRO A 569 -5.69 47.02 -14.64
C PRO A 569 -4.59 47.35 -13.62
N MET A 570 -4.85 48.32 -12.74
CA MET A 570 -3.92 48.86 -11.73
C MET A 570 -2.76 49.71 -12.24
N ALA A 571 -2.81 50.20 -13.50
CA ALA A 571 -1.68 50.82 -14.21
C ALA A 571 -1.35 52.32 -13.91
N ARG A 572 -2.02 52.95 -12.91
CA ARG A 572 -2.00 54.39 -12.49
C ARG A 572 -3.19 55.22 -13.02
N SER A 573 -4.23 55.25 -12.18
CA SER A 573 -5.36 56.21 -12.12
C SER A 573 -6.48 55.65 -11.23
N ASN A 574 -6.35 54.40 -10.75
CA ASN A 574 -7.38 53.69 -10.00
C ASN A 574 -8.74 53.69 -10.73
N GLN A 575 -8.74 53.75 -12.07
CA GLN A 575 -9.98 53.67 -12.84
C GLN A 575 -10.18 52.25 -13.36
N ASP A 576 -11.45 51.84 -13.47
CA ASP A 576 -11.80 50.65 -14.22
C ASP A 576 -11.76 50.91 -15.73
N SER A 577 -11.61 49.82 -16.47
CA SER A 577 -11.54 49.80 -17.92
C SER A 577 -12.94 49.96 -18.53
N ALA A 578 -13.18 51.10 -19.15
CA ALA A 578 -14.43 51.39 -19.88
C ALA A 578 -14.65 50.43 -21.07
N SER A 579 -13.60 49.83 -21.64
CA SER A 579 -13.71 48.93 -22.79
C SER A 579 -14.30 47.56 -22.46
N VAL A 580 -14.34 47.17 -21.18
CA VAL A 580 -14.94 45.90 -20.74
C VAL A 580 -16.16 46.07 -19.85
N ARG A 581 -16.42 47.29 -19.35
CA ARG A 581 -17.57 47.58 -18.48
C ARG A 581 -18.85 47.67 -19.32
N PRO A 582 -19.87 46.83 -19.08
CA PRO A 582 -21.16 46.95 -19.76
C PRO A 582 -21.91 48.20 -19.29
N ALA A 583 -22.82 48.71 -20.12
CA ALA A 583 -23.67 49.86 -19.78
C ALA A 583 -24.55 49.66 -18.53
N ALA A 584 -24.76 48.40 -18.14
CA ALA A 584 -25.48 47.99 -16.94
C ALA A 584 -24.68 48.17 -15.63
N LEU A 585 -23.42 48.63 -15.67
CA LEU A 585 -22.61 48.89 -14.47
C LEU A 585 -22.06 50.32 -14.45
N GLN A 586 -22.05 50.90 -13.24
CA GLN A 586 -21.43 52.20 -12.97
C GLN A 586 -19.91 52.06 -12.83
N ALA A 587 -19.20 53.11 -13.24
CA ALA A 587 -17.76 53.24 -12.99
C ALA A 587 -17.48 53.27 -11.49
N SER A 588 -16.36 52.70 -11.07
CA SER A 588 -15.90 52.85 -9.70
C SER A 588 -14.38 52.86 -9.59
N THR A 589 -13.91 53.62 -8.61
CA THR A 589 -12.49 53.81 -8.31
C THR A 589 -12.14 53.01 -7.06
N PRO A 590 -11.13 52.12 -7.09
CA PRO A 590 -10.66 51.44 -5.89
C PRO A 590 -10.13 52.45 -4.86
N THR A 591 -10.45 52.20 -3.59
CA THR A 591 -10.00 53.03 -2.48
C THR A 591 -9.13 52.24 -1.52
N LEU A 592 -8.05 52.86 -1.04
CA LEU A 592 -7.14 52.26 -0.06
C LEU A 592 -7.51 52.74 1.34
N ARG A 593 -7.54 51.81 2.31
CA ARG A 593 -7.75 52.14 3.73
C ARG A 593 -6.52 51.75 4.54
N LYS A 594 -5.90 52.75 5.16
CA LYS A 594 -4.61 52.62 5.91
C LYS A 594 -3.52 51.92 5.09
N LEU A 595 -3.64 51.98 3.77
CA LEU A 595 -2.64 51.61 2.80
C LEU A 595 -2.41 52.84 1.93
N VAL A 596 -1.18 53.01 1.49
CA VAL A 596 -0.77 54.04 0.57
C VAL A 596 0.00 53.40 -0.58
N VAL A 597 -0.18 53.94 -1.77
CA VAL A 597 0.57 53.52 -2.94
C VAL A 597 2.05 53.82 -2.71
N SER A 598 2.94 52.93 -3.14
CA SER A 598 4.38 53.19 -3.08
C SER A 598 4.70 54.50 -3.82
N ASN A 599 5.49 55.36 -3.19
CA ASN A 599 6.05 56.57 -3.78
C ASN A 599 7.31 56.27 -4.62
N GLY A 600 7.83 55.05 -4.58
CA GLY A 600 9.02 54.61 -5.29
C GLY A 600 10.36 55.07 -4.69
N SER A 601 10.38 55.78 -3.55
CA SER A 601 11.62 56.31 -2.96
C SER A 601 12.46 55.28 -2.22
N ALA A 602 11.83 54.25 -1.62
CA ALA A 602 12.54 53.26 -0.81
C ALA A 602 13.24 52.16 -1.63
N THR A 603 12.80 51.90 -2.87
CA THR A 603 13.42 50.92 -3.78
C THR A 603 13.05 51.24 -5.23
N ALA A 604 14.02 51.63 -6.07
CA ALA A 604 13.78 52.04 -7.45
C ALA A 604 13.12 50.96 -8.34
N THR A 605 13.25 49.68 -7.96
CA THR A 605 12.67 48.53 -8.67
C THR A 605 11.18 48.29 -8.38
N ILE A 606 10.57 48.98 -7.41
CA ILE A 606 9.13 48.86 -7.10
C ILE A 606 8.44 50.24 -7.16
N PRO A 607 8.23 50.77 -8.38
CA PRO A 607 7.46 51.99 -8.58
C PRO A 607 5.99 51.83 -8.15
N PRO A 608 5.22 52.94 -8.03
CA PRO A 608 3.78 52.93 -7.77
C PRO A 608 2.98 51.91 -8.60
N TYR A 609 3.46 51.61 -9.81
CA TYR A 609 2.99 50.51 -10.64
C TYR A 609 4.12 49.84 -11.39
N SER A 610 4.14 48.51 -11.40
CA SER A 610 4.99 47.65 -12.24
C SER A 610 4.15 46.90 -13.27
N ARG A 611 4.63 46.83 -14.52
CA ARG A 611 4.01 45.98 -15.56
C ARG A 611 4.01 44.50 -15.17
N THR A 612 4.98 44.05 -14.38
CA THR A 612 5.09 42.66 -13.94
C THR A 612 4.20 42.38 -12.73
N TYR A 613 4.27 43.25 -11.71
CA TYR A 613 3.70 42.97 -10.39
C TYR A 613 2.41 43.72 -10.07
N GLY A 614 2.05 44.77 -10.81
CA GLY A 614 0.86 45.57 -10.56
C GLY A 614 1.11 46.80 -9.70
N GLN A 615 0.04 47.34 -9.11
CA GLN A 615 0.12 48.45 -8.18
C GLN A 615 0.71 47.95 -6.86
N ALA A 616 1.74 48.63 -6.37
CA ALA A 616 2.38 48.32 -5.11
C ALA A 616 1.86 49.24 -4.01
N PHE A 617 1.48 48.66 -2.87
CA PHE A 617 0.99 49.40 -1.72
C PHE A 617 1.48 48.80 -0.40
N ALA A 618 1.52 49.66 0.62
CA ALA A 618 1.93 49.33 1.97
C ALA A 618 1.27 50.28 2.99
N PRO A 619 1.25 49.95 4.29
CA PRO A 619 0.81 50.86 5.35
C PRO A 619 1.53 52.22 5.36
N VAL A 620 2.79 52.23 4.94
CA VAL A 620 3.61 53.45 4.76
C VAL A 620 4.23 53.40 3.37
N ALA A 621 4.32 54.56 2.69
CA ALA A 621 4.69 54.65 1.27
C ALA A 621 6.08 54.06 0.95
N ASP A 622 6.99 54.09 1.93
CA ASP A 622 8.33 53.52 1.84
C ASP A 622 8.41 52.00 2.15
N GLY A 623 7.29 51.31 2.41
CA GLY A 623 7.22 49.84 2.44
C GLY A 623 7.14 49.17 3.84
N GLY A 624 6.58 49.82 4.85
CA GLY A 624 6.46 49.25 6.20
C GLY A 624 5.26 48.30 6.40
N TRP A 625 5.49 47.03 6.78
CA TRP A 625 4.43 46.05 7.15
C TRP A 625 4.63 45.45 8.55
N THR A 626 4.92 46.28 9.55
CA THR A 626 4.99 45.87 10.97
C THR A 626 3.98 46.64 11.80
N THR A 627 3.55 46.07 12.93
CA THR A 627 2.73 46.78 13.92
C THR A 627 3.36 48.08 14.37
N GLY A 628 4.69 48.08 14.58
CA GLY A 628 5.46 49.29 14.94
C GLY A 628 5.47 50.37 13.86
N LEU A 629 5.25 50.03 12.59
CA LEU A 629 5.12 50.97 11.46
C LEU A 629 3.65 51.14 11.02
N GLY A 630 2.69 50.75 11.87
CA GLY A 630 1.25 50.90 11.61
C GLY A 630 0.62 49.85 10.70
N GLY A 631 1.33 48.77 10.36
CA GLY A 631 0.88 47.63 9.55
C GLY A 631 0.42 46.39 10.33
N PRO A 632 -0.18 45.40 9.67
CA PRO A 632 -0.88 44.28 10.33
C PRO A 632 -0.01 43.09 10.81
N GLY A 633 1.27 42.99 10.42
CA GLY A 633 2.27 42.05 10.98
C GLY A 633 1.86 40.56 11.06
N GLY A 634 2.10 39.77 10.01
CA GLY A 634 1.94 38.30 9.94
C GLY A 634 0.50 37.78 10.05
N ASN A 635 -0.42 38.58 10.57
CA ASN A 635 -1.84 38.28 10.69
C ASN A 635 -2.67 39.34 9.98
N LEU A 636 -3.84 38.94 9.47
CA LEU A 636 -4.74 39.86 8.80
C LEU A 636 -5.37 40.84 9.79
N SER A 637 -5.61 42.05 9.30
CA SER A 637 -6.26 43.14 10.03
C SER A 637 -7.46 43.61 9.24
N ARG A 638 -8.60 43.81 9.89
CA ARG A 638 -9.80 44.39 9.24
C ARG A 638 -9.63 45.88 8.91
N THR A 639 -8.50 46.50 9.25
CA THR A 639 -8.26 47.93 9.07
C THR A 639 -7.36 48.30 7.89
N HIS A 640 -6.69 47.30 7.27
CA HIS A 640 -5.78 47.48 6.13
C HIS A 640 -6.29 46.73 4.92
N TYR A 641 -6.83 47.44 3.93
CA TYR A 641 -7.42 46.81 2.76
C TYR A 641 -7.48 47.76 1.56
N GLU A 642 -7.58 47.15 0.38
CA GLU A 642 -8.05 47.82 -0.83
C GLU A 642 -9.52 47.44 -1.06
N GLN A 643 -10.33 48.43 -1.42
CA GLN A 643 -11.78 48.28 -1.55
C GLN A 643 -12.24 48.61 -2.95
N PHE A 644 -13.11 47.75 -3.47
CA PHE A 644 -13.71 47.85 -4.80
C PHE A 644 -15.22 47.83 -4.69
N THR A 645 -15.88 48.42 -5.67
CA THR A 645 -17.34 48.54 -5.67
C THR A 645 -17.90 48.20 -7.04
N VAL A 646 -18.96 47.41 -7.06
CA VAL A 646 -19.77 47.14 -8.24
C VAL A 646 -21.17 47.66 -7.96
N ALA A 647 -21.74 48.44 -8.88
CA ALA A 647 -23.09 48.98 -8.75
C ALA A 647 -23.81 48.92 -10.11
N PRO A 648 -24.93 48.19 -10.21
CA PRO A 648 -25.76 48.23 -11.41
C PRO A 648 -26.28 49.63 -11.73
N SER A 649 -26.24 50.01 -13.00
CA SER A 649 -26.87 51.21 -13.57
C SER A 649 -28.13 50.86 -14.35
N GLY A 650 -29.07 51.81 -14.42
CA GLY A 650 -30.32 51.63 -15.17
C GLY A 650 -31.27 50.62 -14.49
N SER A 651 -32.10 49.92 -15.27
CA SER A 651 -33.11 48.96 -14.79
C SER A 651 -32.68 47.48 -14.84
N ALA A 652 -31.45 47.19 -15.26
CA ALA A 652 -30.96 45.83 -15.47
C ALA A 652 -30.43 45.20 -14.17
N ALA A 653 -30.68 43.90 -13.99
CA ALA A 653 -30.08 43.10 -12.92
C ALA A 653 -28.80 42.42 -13.42
N VAL A 654 -27.77 42.40 -12.58
CA VAL A 654 -26.45 41.82 -12.90
C VAL A 654 -26.17 40.67 -11.93
N ARG A 655 -25.66 39.54 -12.43
CA ARG A 655 -25.15 38.44 -11.59
C ARG A 655 -23.64 38.55 -11.48
N LEU A 656 -23.08 38.50 -10.28
CA LEU A 656 -21.64 38.49 -10.03
C LEU A 656 -21.20 37.11 -9.55
N ASP A 657 -20.34 36.44 -10.30
CA ASP A 657 -19.95 35.05 -10.03
C ASP A 657 -18.65 34.97 -9.22
N SER A 658 -17.63 35.74 -9.64
CA SER A 658 -16.28 35.60 -9.08
C SER A 658 -15.43 36.86 -9.18
N LEU A 659 -14.44 36.93 -8.29
CA LEU A 659 -13.33 37.87 -8.34
C LEU A 659 -12.08 37.16 -8.86
N VAL A 660 -11.46 37.70 -9.91
CA VAL A 660 -10.22 37.18 -10.50
C VAL A 660 -9.15 38.25 -10.41
N PHE A 661 -7.98 37.93 -9.86
CA PHE A 661 -6.88 38.90 -9.75
C PHE A 661 -5.52 38.22 -9.62
N ASN A 662 -4.47 38.97 -9.91
CA ASN A 662 -3.09 38.60 -9.62
C ASN A 662 -2.65 39.28 -8.33
N ALA A 663 -2.14 38.51 -7.38
CA ALA A 663 -1.60 39.03 -6.14
C ALA A 663 -0.18 38.50 -5.87
N TYR A 664 0.63 39.36 -5.27
CA TYR A 664 2.00 39.05 -4.87
C TYR A 664 2.42 39.96 -3.70
N VAL A 665 3.26 39.45 -2.81
CA VAL A 665 3.87 40.24 -1.74
C VAL A 665 5.38 40.17 -1.85
N THR A 666 6.01 41.33 -1.99
CA THR A 666 7.47 41.46 -2.06
C THR A 666 8.08 41.59 -0.68
N GLY A 667 9.28 41.02 -0.50
CA GLY A 667 10.13 41.27 0.68
C GLY A 667 9.72 40.52 1.94
N SER A 668 8.78 39.57 1.86
CA SER A 668 8.40 38.69 2.97
C SER A 668 8.84 37.25 2.68
N VAL A 669 9.23 36.49 3.70
CA VAL A 669 9.67 35.08 3.57
C VAL A 669 8.77 34.09 4.30
N SER A 670 7.77 34.57 5.04
CA SER A 670 6.84 33.72 5.80
C SER A 670 5.53 34.45 6.12
N ASN A 671 4.48 33.69 6.45
CA ASN A 671 3.22 34.20 7.00
C ASN A 671 2.54 35.32 6.19
N THR A 672 2.66 35.26 4.87
CA THR A 672 1.92 36.14 3.98
C THR A 672 0.52 35.60 3.74
N LYS A 673 -0.50 36.42 4.02
CA LYS A 673 -1.90 36.03 3.96
C LYS A 673 -2.70 36.99 3.09
N LEU A 674 -3.71 36.44 2.43
CA LEU A 674 -4.66 37.14 1.58
C LEU A 674 -6.08 36.70 1.93
N ALA A 675 -7.00 37.64 2.08
CA ALA A 675 -8.42 37.34 2.23
C ALA A 675 -9.31 38.33 1.49
N VAL A 676 -10.52 37.89 1.14
CA VAL A 676 -11.54 38.72 0.51
C VAL A 676 -12.85 38.60 1.28
N VAL A 677 -13.44 39.75 1.58
CA VAL A 677 -14.77 39.87 2.20
C VAL A 677 -15.60 40.82 1.35
N TRP A 678 -16.90 40.58 1.25
CA TRP A 678 -17.82 41.47 0.54
C TRP A 678 -19.01 41.87 1.41
N SER A 679 -19.71 42.94 1.03
CA SER A 679 -20.84 43.51 1.76
C SER A 679 -21.78 44.23 0.80
N ARG A 680 -23.10 44.16 1.06
CA ARG A 680 -24.11 44.91 0.31
C ARG A 680 -24.39 46.30 0.90
N SER A 681 -24.21 46.48 2.20
CA SER A 681 -24.33 47.79 2.87
C SER A 681 -23.08 48.67 2.72
N GLY A 682 -21.98 48.15 2.16
CA GLY A 682 -20.69 48.83 2.19
C GLY A 682 -20.00 48.75 3.56
N PHE A 683 -20.25 47.66 4.30
CA PHE A 683 -19.73 47.32 5.62
C PHE A 683 -20.27 48.22 6.74
N ALA A 684 -21.50 48.73 6.61
CA ALA A 684 -22.18 49.43 7.68
C ALA A 684 -22.75 48.44 8.71
N THR A 685 -23.38 47.36 8.25
CA THR A 685 -24.04 46.36 9.11
C THR A 685 -23.90 44.91 8.63
N ASP A 686 -23.57 44.67 7.35
CA ASP A 686 -23.42 43.33 6.77
C ASP A 686 -22.00 43.08 6.22
N SER A 687 -21.57 41.82 6.25
CA SER A 687 -20.41 41.34 5.49
C SER A 687 -20.42 39.82 5.39
N ALA A 688 -19.88 39.27 4.31
CA ALA A 688 -19.72 37.84 4.10
C ALA A 688 -18.32 37.53 3.55
N ASP A 689 -17.73 36.44 4.05
CA ASP A 689 -16.48 35.90 3.52
C ASP A 689 -16.72 35.26 2.14
N VAL A 690 -15.70 35.29 1.27
CA VAL A 690 -15.72 34.41 0.10
C VAL A 690 -15.69 32.94 0.53
N THR A 691 -16.23 32.06 -0.30
CA THR A 691 -16.52 30.67 0.07
C THR A 691 -15.52 29.65 -0.46
N GLY A 692 -14.47 30.10 -1.16
CA GLY A 692 -13.51 29.24 -1.86
C GLY A 692 -13.15 29.75 -3.24
N GLY A 693 -12.27 29.01 -3.92
CA GLY A 693 -11.80 29.40 -5.25
C GLY A 693 -10.73 28.48 -5.81
N ILE A 694 -10.08 28.93 -6.90
CA ILE A 694 -8.93 28.28 -7.52
C ILE A 694 -7.71 29.19 -7.35
N GLY A 695 -6.63 28.62 -6.81
CA GLY A 695 -5.32 29.23 -6.72
C GLY A 695 -4.29 28.56 -7.63
N PRO A 696 -2.99 28.92 -7.54
CA PRO A 696 -1.92 28.38 -8.39
C PRO A 696 -1.75 26.84 -8.31
N GLY A 697 -2.22 26.20 -7.24
CA GLY A 697 -2.20 24.74 -7.05
C GLY A 697 -3.51 24.01 -7.31
N GLY A 698 -4.54 24.66 -7.85
CA GLY A 698 -5.88 24.08 -8.05
C GLY A 698 -6.92 24.57 -7.04
N LEU A 699 -7.88 23.72 -6.66
CA LEU A 699 -8.95 24.08 -5.71
C LEU A 699 -8.37 24.47 -4.34
N LEU A 700 -8.82 25.59 -3.79
CA LEU A 700 -8.45 26.03 -2.45
C LEU A 700 -9.05 25.11 -1.39
N LEU A 701 -8.25 24.78 -0.38
CA LEU A 701 -8.66 23.93 0.74
C LEU A 701 -9.67 24.65 1.65
N SER A 702 -10.52 23.91 2.35
CA SER A 702 -11.49 24.48 3.30
C SER A 702 -10.82 25.26 4.44
N SER A 703 -9.58 24.91 4.80
CA SER A 703 -8.76 25.61 5.80
C SER A 703 -8.07 26.88 5.27
N ALA A 704 -8.06 27.12 3.96
CA ALA A 704 -7.42 28.25 3.29
C ALA A 704 -8.22 28.68 2.05
N ASN A 705 -9.52 28.94 2.25
CA ASN A 705 -10.49 29.14 1.19
C ASN A 705 -10.58 30.61 0.70
N GLY A 706 -9.86 31.53 1.35
CA GLY A 706 -9.81 32.94 0.99
C GLY A 706 -10.73 33.85 1.81
N GLY A 707 -11.50 33.30 2.76
CA GLY A 707 -12.22 34.08 3.76
C GLY A 707 -11.28 34.74 4.77
N PHE A 708 -11.77 35.73 5.52
CA PHE A 708 -10.96 36.46 6.50
C PHE A 708 -10.48 35.58 7.66
N THR A 709 -11.32 34.64 8.10
CA THR A 709 -11.01 33.66 9.17
C THR A 709 -10.18 32.47 8.66
N THR A 710 -10.21 32.20 7.35
CA THR A 710 -9.55 31.08 6.66
C THR A 710 -8.76 31.58 5.44
N PRO A 711 -7.76 32.44 5.66
CA PRO A 711 -7.11 33.16 4.57
C PRO A 711 -6.20 32.27 3.72
N ILE A 712 -5.96 32.70 2.49
CA ILE A 712 -5.00 32.06 1.59
C ILE A 712 -3.59 32.36 2.09
N LEU A 713 -2.78 31.31 2.24
CA LEU A 713 -1.33 31.44 2.38
C LEU A 713 -0.73 31.67 1.00
N THR A 714 -0.20 32.87 0.75
CA THR A 714 0.33 33.23 -0.57
C THR A 714 1.82 32.94 -0.66
N THR A 715 2.28 32.49 -1.82
CA THR A 715 3.71 32.33 -2.12
C THR A 715 4.34 33.64 -2.63
N ASN A 716 5.66 33.73 -2.61
CA ASN A 716 6.43 34.87 -3.15
C ASN A 716 6.50 34.87 -4.69
N VAL A 717 5.46 34.37 -5.36
CA VAL A 717 5.36 34.28 -6.82
C VAL A 717 4.02 34.85 -7.24
N SER A 718 4.04 35.76 -8.22
CA SER A 718 2.83 36.35 -8.79
C SER A 718 1.91 35.25 -9.33
N SER A 719 0.75 35.11 -8.71
CA SER A 719 -0.20 34.03 -8.96
C SER A 719 -1.58 34.57 -9.26
N THR A 720 -2.35 33.87 -10.09
CA THR A 720 -3.74 34.21 -10.39
C THR A 720 -4.66 33.50 -9.41
N TYR A 721 -5.55 34.25 -8.77
CA TYR A 721 -6.59 33.73 -7.88
C TYR A 721 -7.97 33.97 -8.51
N ARG A 722 -8.88 33.00 -8.35
CA ARG A 722 -10.27 33.04 -8.84
C ARG A 722 -11.20 32.67 -7.67
N LEU A 723 -11.78 33.66 -7.00
CA LEU A 723 -12.56 33.48 -5.77
C LEU A 723 -14.06 33.64 -6.03
N ALA A 724 -14.88 32.73 -5.53
CA ALA A 724 -16.33 32.76 -5.72
C ALA A 724 -17.01 33.61 -4.64
N PHE A 725 -17.98 34.44 -5.02
CA PHE A 725 -18.68 35.33 -4.06
C PHE A 725 -19.77 34.60 -3.26
N ALA A 726 -20.58 33.79 -3.91
CA ALA A 726 -21.66 32.99 -3.29
C ALA A 726 -21.74 31.60 -3.94
N GLY A 727 -20.58 30.98 -4.17
CA GLY A 727 -20.49 29.69 -4.86
C GLY A 727 -21.12 29.72 -6.26
N ALA A 728 -22.00 28.76 -6.58
CA ALA A 728 -22.53 28.54 -7.92
C ALA A 728 -23.73 29.43 -8.30
N THR A 729 -24.36 30.11 -7.34
CA THR A 729 -25.50 31.01 -7.61
C THR A 729 -25.04 32.39 -8.08
N GLY A 730 -23.77 32.75 -7.82
CA GLY A 730 -23.33 34.13 -7.87
C GLY A 730 -24.18 35.04 -6.97
N LEU A 731 -23.95 36.35 -7.06
CA LEU A 731 -24.73 37.37 -6.39
C LEU A 731 -25.52 38.15 -7.44
N THR A 732 -26.84 37.99 -7.46
CA THR A 732 -27.70 38.85 -8.26
C THR A 732 -27.88 40.20 -7.56
N MET A 733 -27.71 41.27 -8.33
CA MET A 733 -27.83 42.64 -7.91
C MET A 733 -28.82 43.38 -8.79
N ALA A 734 -29.80 44.04 -8.18
CA ALA A 734 -30.74 44.91 -8.87
C ALA A 734 -30.20 46.34 -9.02
N ALA A 735 -30.86 47.11 -9.89
CA ALA A 735 -30.69 48.55 -10.01
C ALA A 735 -30.68 49.26 -8.64
N GLY A 736 -29.71 50.15 -8.41
CA GLY A 736 -29.59 50.90 -7.17
C GLY A 736 -28.95 50.14 -6.00
N GLN A 737 -28.66 48.85 -6.15
CA GLN A 737 -27.88 48.10 -5.17
C GLN A 737 -26.37 48.28 -5.39
N ARG A 738 -25.59 48.01 -4.34
CA ARG A 738 -24.14 48.11 -4.37
C ARG A 738 -23.51 46.88 -3.71
N LEU A 739 -22.43 46.39 -4.28
CA LEU A 739 -21.60 45.34 -3.67
C LEU A 739 -20.21 45.90 -3.52
N THR A 740 -19.74 45.93 -2.28
CA THR A 740 -18.42 46.40 -1.94
C THR A 740 -17.60 45.21 -1.46
N PHE A 741 -16.43 44.98 -2.04
CA PHE A 741 -15.50 43.96 -1.57
C PHE A 741 -14.17 44.56 -1.15
N ARG A 742 -13.56 43.97 -0.13
CA ARG A 742 -12.29 44.37 0.47
C ARG A 742 -11.30 43.23 0.33
N VAL A 743 -10.12 43.55 -0.19
CA VAL A 743 -8.98 42.63 -0.29
C VAL A 743 -8.01 42.98 0.81
N TYR A 744 -7.77 42.03 1.71
CA TYR A 744 -6.92 42.18 2.89
C TYR A 744 -5.59 41.47 2.68
N PHE A 745 -4.51 42.09 3.15
CA PHE A 745 -3.16 41.56 3.07
C PHE A 745 -2.48 41.61 4.44
N SER A 746 -1.64 40.61 4.71
CA SER A 746 -0.65 40.67 5.80
C SER A 746 0.64 40.00 5.36
N CYS A 747 1.75 40.45 5.93
CA CYS A 747 3.09 39.97 5.61
C CYS A 747 3.82 39.61 6.90
N GLY A 748 4.52 38.48 6.95
CA GLY A 748 5.28 38.07 8.14
C GLY A 748 6.65 38.74 8.27
N SER A 749 7.42 38.25 9.24
CA SER A 749 8.78 38.72 9.54
C SER A 749 9.73 38.48 8.36
N SER A 750 10.69 39.38 8.18
CA SER A 750 11.71 39.34 7.14
C SER A 750 12.93 40.15 7.58
N THR A 751 14.11 39.84 7.02
CA THR A 751 15.33 40.64 7.16
C THR A 751 15.29 41.91 6.32
N VAL A 752 14.35 42.02 5.38
CA VAL A 752 14.13 43.21 4.55
C VAL A 752 13.09 44.12 5.20
N THR A 753 13.41 45.40 5.35
CA THR A 753 12.53 46.40 5.97
C THR A 753 11.38 46.83 5.05
N THR A 754 11.62 46.84 3.73
CA THR A 754 10.66 47.22 2.69
C THR A 754 9.86 46.01 2.18
N ARG A 755 8.54 46.07 2.34
CA ARG A 755 7.57 45.06 1.93
C ARG A 755 6.42 45.75 1.23
N PHE A 756 5.93 45.17 0.15
CA PHE A 756 4.79 45.70 -0.58
C PHE A 756 3.87 44.57 -0.98
N ALA A 757 2.59 44.73 -0.70
CA ALA A 757 1.58 43.94 -1.37
C ALA A 757 1.36 44.55 -2.76
N THR A 758 1.11 43.69 -3.73
CA THR A 758 0.89 44.09 -5.11
C THR A 758 -0.36 43.42 -5.65
N LEU A 759 -1.13 44.19 -6.40
CA LEU A 759 -2.38 43.75 -7.00
C LEU A 759 -2.40 44.16 -8.48
N LYS A 760 -2.77 43.22 -9.34
CA LYS A 760 -2.84 43.42 -10.79
C LYS A 760 -4.08 42.74 -11.37
N ASN A 761 -4.66 43.34 -12.39
CA ASN A 761 -5.77 42.78 -13.17
C ASN A 761 -6.96 42.32 -12.31
N VAL A 762 -7.47 43.17 -11.42
CA VAL A 762 -8.66 42.82 -10.64
C VAL A 762 -9.88 42.83 -11.55
N GLN A 763 -10.53 41.68 -11.70
CA GLN A 763 -11.66 41.46 -12.58
C GLN A 763 -12.83 40.90 -11.78
N VAL A 764 -13.99 41.52 -11.91
CA VAL A 764 -15.26 40.94 -11.48
C VAL A 764 -15.87 40.25 -12.70
N LYS A 765 -16.19 38.96 -12.55
CA LYS A 765 -16.83 38.17 -13.60
C LYS A 765 -18.25 37.81 -13.25
N GLY A 766 -19.11 37.73 -14.25
CA GLY A 766 -20.54 37.51 -14.07
C GLY A 766 -21.34 37.58 -15.36
N GLU A 767 -22.60 37.98 -15.25
CA GLU A 767 -23.54 38.14 -16.36
C GLU A 767 -24.25 39.49 -16.27
N ALA A 768 -24.12 40.32 -17.31
CA ALA A 768 -24.54 41.73 -17.31
C ALA A 768 -26.05 41.94 -17.48
N ASN A 769 -26.77 40.96 -18.03
CA ASN A 769 -28.19 41.05 -18.35
C ASN A 769 -28.91 39.81 -17.84
N VAL A 770 -29.14 39.74 -16.53
CA VAL A 770 -30.05 38.74 -15.98
C VAL A 770 -31.46 39.21 -16.33
N VAL A 771 -32.17 38.47 -17.19
CA VAL A 771 -33.57 38.76 -17.49
C VAL A 771 -34.33 38.80 -16.16
N SER A 772 -34.84 39.97 -15.78
CA SER A 772 -35.68 40.12 -14.60
C SER A 772 -36.85 39.15 -14.70
N SER A 773 -37.17 38.49 -13.60
CA SER A 773 -38.08 37.35 -13.50
C SER A 773 -39.54 37.61 -13.89
N THR A 774 -39.87 38.75 -14.50
CA THR A 774 -41.23 39.07 -14.97
C THR A 774 -41.54 38.62 -16.40
N ARG A 775 -40.59 38.02 -17.15
CA ARG A 775 -40.87 37.36 -18.45
C ARG A 775 -40.41 35.90 -18.56
N ARG A 776 -40.48 35.15 -17.47
CA ARG A 776 -40.57 33.67 -17.53
C ARG A 776 -41.82 33.16 -16.82
N ALA A 777 -42.97 33.77 -17.12
CA ALA A 777 -44.22 33.03 -17.06
C ALA A 777 -44.31 32.17 -18.34
N ALA A 778 -43.69 30.98 -18.32
CA ALA A 778 -43.98 29.81 -19.21
C ALA A 778 -42.81 28.80 -19.32
N ALA A 779 -42.00 28.55 -18.28
CA ALA A 779 -41.13 27.38 -18.26
C ALA A 779 -41.64 26.38 -17.22
N GLN A 780 -42.33 25.34 -17.69
CA GLN A 780 -42.95 24.25 -16.94
C GLN A 780 -41.91 23.29 -16.30
N GLN A 781 -40.82 23.75 -15.70
CA GLN A 781 -39.81 22.84 -15.11
C GLN A 781 -39.31 23.25 -13.72
N LEU A 782 -39.19 22.22 -12.88
CA LEU A 782 -38.61 22.24 -11.54
C LEU A 782 -37.08 22.31 -11.64
N GLN A 783 -36.44 23.26 -10.95
CA GLN A 783 -34.98 23.42 -10.97
C GLN A 783 -34.39 23.30 -9.56
N LEU A 784 -33.33 22.51 -9.44
CA LEU A 784 -32.57 22.34 -8.20
C LEU A 784 -31.31 23.18 -8.24
N TYR A 785 -31.11 23.96 -7.19
CA TYR A 785 -29.89 24.71 -6.98
C TYR A 785 -29.22 24.18 -5.72
N PRO A 786 -28.15 23.36 -5.86
CA PRO A 786 -27.38 22.91 -4.71
C PRO A 786 -26.66 24.10 -4.10
N ASN A 787 -26.69 24.22 -2.77
CA ASN A 787 -25.96 25.26 -2.06
C ASN A 787 -24.53 24.78 -1.78
N PRO A 788 -23.49 25.31 -2.41
CA PRO A 788 -22.10 24.87 -2.18
C PRO A 788 -21.55 25.28 -0.80
N ALA A 789 -22.33 25.97 0.02
CA ALA A 789 -21.98 26.39 1.38
C ALA A 789 -22.83 25.74 2.50
N THR A 790 -23.93 25.01 2.20
CA THR A 790 -24.78 24.33 3.21
C THR A 790 -25.33 22.98 2.73
N ALA A 791 -25.99 22.21 3.61
CA ALA A 791 -26.65 20.96 3.25
C ALA A 791 -28.12 21.13 2.76
N GLU A 792 -28.49 22.33 2.31
CA GLU A 792 -29.83 22.61 1.75
C GLU A 792 -29.80 22.72 0.23
N CYS A 793 -30.93 22.46 -0.40
CA CYS A 793 -31.15 22.68 -1.82
C CYS A 793 -32.35 23.60 -2.02
N LEU A 794 -32.16 24.67 -2.80
CA LEU A 794 -33.26 25.53 -3.19
C LEU A 794 -33.95 24.93 -4.42
N VAL A 795 -35.27 24.77 -4.32
CA VAL A 795 -36.09 24.23 -5.39
C VAL A 795 -36.92 25.37 -5.99
N LEU A 796 -36.64 25.73 -7.24
CA LEU A 796 -37.48 26.67 -7.98
C LEU A 796 -38.63 25.91 -8.64
N HIS A 797 -39.85 26.35 -8.40
CA HIS A 797 -41.09 25.71 -8.85
C HIS A 797 -42.08 26.76 -9.42
N PRO A 798 -43.11 26.33 -10.18
CA PRO A 798 -44.22 27.21 -10.56
C PRO A 798 -44.89 27.87 -9.35
N VAL A 799 -45.70 28.91 -9.56
CA VAL A 799 -46.39 29.60 -8.45
C VAL A 799 -47.21 28.58 -7.65
N ALA A 800 -46.85 28.42 -6.37
CA ALA A 800 -47.44 27.44 -5.48
C ALA A 800 -48.89 27.81 -5.13
N ALA A 801 -49.83 26.89 -5.37
CA ALA A 801 -51.17 26.98 -4.81
C ALA A 801 -51.17 26.62 -3.31
N ARG A 802 -52.29 26.83 -2.62
CA ARG A 802 -52.44 26.67 -1.16
C ARG A 802 -52.09 25.27 -0.62
N GLU A 803 -51.98 24.25 -1.49
CA GLU A 803 -51.67 22.86 -1.16
C GLU A 803 -50.41 22.31 -1.86
N ALA A 804 -49.60 23.18 -2.46
CA ALA A 804 -48.40 22.76 -3.16
C ALA A 804 -47.33 22.23 -2.18
N ARG A 805 -46.62 21.17 -2.59
CA ARG A 805 -45.58 20.52 -1.78
C ARG A 805 -44.41 20.06 -2.62
N ILE A 806 -43.25 19.99 -1.98
CA ILE A 806 -42.06 19.33 -2.50
C ILE A 806 -41.75 18.11 -1.65
N ALA A 807 -41.54 16.97 -2.31
CA ALA A 807 -41.15 15.72 -1.68
C ALA A 807 -39.86 15.19 -2.31
N VAL A 808 -39.00 14.57 -1.52
CA VAL A 808 -37.77 13.89 -1.97
C VAL A 808 -37.98 12.40 -1.80
N TYR A 809 -37.66 11.63 -2.84
CA TYR A 809 -37.80 10.17 -2.87
C TYR A 809 -36.43 9.51 -3.06
N SER A 810 -36.20 8.36 -2.43
CA SER A 810 -35.06 7.50 -2.74
C SER A 810 -35.24 6.84 -4.11
N LEU A 811 -34.19 6.23 -4.67
CA LEU A 811 -34.27 5.45 -5.91
C LEU A 811 -35.19 4.22 -5.82
N LEU A 812 -35.56 3.79 -4.60
CA LEU A 812 -36.54 2.73 -4.35
C LEU A 812 -37.98 3.25 -4.27
N GLY A 813 -38.20 4.55 -4.53
CA GLY A 813 -39.52 5.18 -4.51
C GLY A 813 -40.05 5.55 -3.12
N GLN A 814 -39.24 5.42 -2.06
CA GLN A 814 -39.64 5.81 -0.71
C GLN A 814 -39.49 7.31 -0.49
N GLN A 815 -40.53 7.97 0.02
CA GLN A 815 -40.49 9.39 0.36
C GLN A 815 -39.66 9.61 1.63
N VAL A 816 -38.60 10.41 1.53
CA VAL A 816 -37.61 10.63 2.60
C VAL A 816 -37.65 12.04 3.18
N VAL A 817 -38.12 13.04 2.43
CA VAL A 817 -38.33 14.43 2.90
C VAL A 817 -39.60 14.98 2.27
N GLN A 818 -40.36 15.81 2.98
CA GLN A 818 -41.47 16.59 2.42
C GLN A 818 -41.52 17.98 3.06
N VAL A 819 -41.73 19.00 2.23
CA VAL A 819 -41.84 20.41 2.63
C VAL A 819 -43.05 21.02 1.94
N ALA A 820 -43.89 21.73 2.69
CA ALA A 820 -45.00 22.50 2.12
C ALA A 820 -44.46 23.76 1.44
N CYS A 821 -44.97 24.07 0.25
CA CYS A 821 -44.67 25.32 -0.44
C CYS A 821 -45.55 26.44 0.13
N GLY A 822 -45.01 27.64 0.28
CA GLY A 822 -45.82 28.81 0.67
C GLY A 822 -46.77 29.21 -0.46
N ASN A 823 -48.03 29.53 -0.15
CA ASN A 823 -48.99 29.96 -1.16
C ASN A 823 -48.48 31.24 -1.87
N GLY A 824 -48.42 31.20 -3.21
CA GLY A 824 -47.90 32.28 -4.04
C GLY A 824 -46.38 32.32 -4.22
N THR A 825 -45.62 31.39 -3.61
CA THR A 825 -44.15 31.34 -3.79
C THR A 825 -43.76 30.60 -5.07
N GLN A 826 -42.58 30.94 -5.61
CA GLN A 826 -41.98 30.24 -6.77
C GLN A 826 -40.68 29.52 -6.38
N GLN A 827 -40.36 29.48 -5.09
CA GLN A 827 -39.20 28.81 -4.57
C GLN A 827 -39.47 28.32 -3.15
N THR A 828 -38.87 27.18 -2.81
CA THR A 828 -38.95 26.57 -1.49
C THR A 828 -37.61 25.90 -1.19
N ALA A 829 -37.05 26.15 -0.01
CA ALA A 829 -35.83 25.50 0.44
C ALA A 829 -36.14 24.11 1.01
N VAL A 830 -35.31 23.13 0.68
CA VAL A 830 -35.43 21.75 1.17
C VAL A 830 -34.13 21.38 1.89
N SER A 831 -34.24 21.06 3.18
CA SER A 831 -33.09 20.58 3.94
C SER A 831 -32.76 19.15 3.56
N LEU A 832 -31.50 18.91 3.19
CA LEU A 832 -31.00 17.58 2.83
C LEU A 832 -30.11 17.00 3.92
N GLY A 833 -29.90 17.72 5.03
CA GLY A 833 -28.91 17.39 6.08
C GLY A 833 -29.01 15.95 6.60
N ALA A 834 -30.23 15.45 6.83
CA ALA A 834 -30.49 14.11 7.36
C ALA A 834 -30.40 12.97 6.32
N LEU A 835 -30.25 13.28 5.02
CA LEU A 835 -30.16 12.27 3.97
C LEU A 835 -28.74 11.67 3.89
N ALA A 836 -28.62 10.36 3.67
CA ALA A 836 -27.32 9.75 3.37
C ALA A 836 -26.79 10.21 1.98
N PRO A 837 -25.46 10.24 1.74
CA PRO A 837 -24.93 10.41 0.40
C PRO A 837 -25.54 9.40 -0.57
N GLY A 838 -25.98 9.85 -1.74
CA GLY A 838 -26.70 9.02 -2.69
C GLY A 838 -27.62 9.80 -3.62
N TYR A 839 -28.31 9.05 -4.48
CA TYR A 839 -29.23 9.59 -5.48
C TYR A 839 -30.68 9.58 -4.98
N TYR A 840 -31.37 10.68 -5.26
CA TYR A 840 -32.75 10.94 -4.88
C TYR A 840 -33.50 11.61 -6.04
N VAL A 841 -34.82 11.68 -5.94
CA VAL A 841 -35.69 12.40 -6.87
C VAL A 841 -36.51 13.42 -6.09
N VAL A 842 -36.40 14.70 -6.47
CA VAL A 842 -37.22 15.77 -5.90
C VAL A 842 -38.44 15.95 -6.78
N ARG A 843 -39.63 15.94 -6.20
CA ARG A 843 -40.92 16.12 -6.89
C ARG A 843 -41.68 17.29 -6.28
N TYR A 844 -42.17 18.18 -7.13
CA TYR A 844 -43.16 19.19 -6.79
C TYR A 844 -44.54 18.72 -7.22
N THR A 845 -45.54 18.91 -6.36
CA THR A 845 -46.95 18.62 -6.68
C THR A 845 -47.84 19.78 -6.26
N SER A 846 -48.73 20.22 -7.15
CA SER A 846 -49.75 21.24 -6.90
C SER A 846 -51.01 20.88 -7.67
N GLY A 847 -51.99 20.27 -7.00
CA GLY A 847 -53.18 19.69 -7.67
C GLY A 847 -52.79 18.57 -8.64
N ALA A 848 -53.20 18.69 -9.91
CA ALA A 848 -52.86 17.74 -10.97
C ALA A 848 -51.45 17.95 -11.57
N GLU A 849 -50.79 19.08 -11.30
CA GLU A 849 -49.46 19.38 -11.82
C GLU A 849 -48.37 18.69 -11.01
N GLN A 850 -47.51 17.92 -11.68
CA GLN A 850 -46.37 17.25 -11.07
C GLN A 850 -45.10 17.45 -11.89
N PHE A 851 -44.03 17.87 -11.24
CA PHE A 851 -42.70 18.01 -11.85
C PHE A 851 -41.67 17.27 -10.99
N ALA A 852 -40.68 16.63 -11.62
CA ALA A 852 -39.64 15.89 -10.90
C ALA A 852 -38.25 16.14 -11.50
N VAL A 853 -37.23 16.11 -10.65
CA VAL A 853 -35.84 16.39 -11.02
C VAL A 853 -34.89 15.58 -10.12
N PRO A 854 -33.83 14.96 -10.67
CA PRO A 854 -32.89 14.16 -9.89
C PRO A 854 -32.00 15.03 -8.99
N LEU A 855 -31.71 14.53 -7.79
CA LEU A 855 -30.85 15.14 -6.78
C LEU A 855 -29.77 14.15 -6.36
N HIS A 856 -28.50 14.52 -6.45
CA HIS A 856 -27.39 13.74 -5.92
C HIS A 856 -26.77 14.47 -4.73
N LYS A 857 -26.93 13.91 -3.53
CA LYS A 857 -26.27 14.39 -2.32
C LYS A 857 -24.90 13.69 -2.23
N LYS A 858 -23.81 14.46 -2.32
CA LYS A 858 -22.44 13.96 -2.19
C LYS A 858 -22.05 13.71 -0.73
#